data_AF-A0ABD7QNA1-F1
#
_entry.id   AF-A0ABD7QNA1-F1
#
_cell.length_a   1.000
_cell.length_b   1.000
_cell.length_c   1.000
_cell.angle_alpha   90.00
_cell.angle_beta   90.00
_cell.angle_gamma   90.00
#
_symmetry.space_group_name_H-M   'P 1'
#
loop_
_entity.id
_entity.type
_entity.pdbx_description
1 polymer ?
#
loop_
_entity_poly.entity_id
_entity_poly.type
_entity_poly.pdbx_seq_one_letter_code
_entity_poly.pdbx_strand_id
1 'polypeptide(L)'
;MTIRIFPSRLPGEPLEKHEHGTLTLHDWMLKNVKDYAEATKHPIAVELNGKPLPLNEWPLCLLKPESDIKMFPVPYGTGLEIAAWAAIAVAVASAAYSIYMMSTMDKGGGYSSTNGLGLDLNPAKANTAKLGDAIRELFGRYRIYPDYVVQPVTRFDPNDPTRMIVEMLVCLGVGNIAFTNGDIRVGSSPATSLGAKFSYNVFSPGADVSGDHRSENWFNSTEVGGTSSGSGLDLAQTSPDSSDIDADSMTVSGPLVSFSGLIDDNPPSGGGIGTLPEINTLPDSWVPGAIVTLNAPANYLVSTSSGYSVIASDTLAELEPYSGMPVTLAINGADYDLFIAAYTPHQNAVPGVGGTAASLRGNAAPTTYDFSVSGETFDLHWQGITYTISLVANYGTMPDMLVAINGGLTGSGLIAHDDAGVVRIVEISSPWNGGSITSSALPISVFGGAPVFTAGTASTGGSPAITANVTLAYGSASGEAFSGIPEGTQRMSLAHQGGEYQIIEVDGVSASVTRLVGGVVDSSWPGFSTRTMIDYSATGISDNDSWMGPFLACPDNEVVNAFEVNFSFPSGICGFDSKGKKRIRHCEWEIQYRVYGSGAGWTSKQGVYALQNVNGLGFTERFDLEAPGLVEVRCRRRNEQGSNNARDSMFWHALRGRLLARPSSYAGVTLMAATVETGGVLAAQSDRRVSVVGTRIYETGAARSISGALYHVGHSLGLAMDAEAIDVLESTYWTPGSEYFDYATGDSISSLEMLQKIANAGKSYFLLSDGLASVGREGVKNWSGIISPHEMTEELQTTFSAPSADDYDGVDVTYINGTTWAEETVQCRTPDNPTPRKVEKYTLDGVLDQDRAYRIGMRRLMKYLHQRLGHTTSTELDALVYQFGDRVLLTDDIPGNKTVSSLVVDMTTDGGQTTFLVTEPLDWSFENPRAILRYQNGSASALLVATRVGDYELTVPWQPAFDDILLDDPCIEPPRLIFCSSMRSYYDAIFDEIGSPSDGTCAITARQYSEIFYQYDNATYLGNVA
;
A
#
# COMPACT_ATOMS: atom_id res chain seq x y z
N MET A 1 28.80 -17.45 39.22
CA MET A 1 28.61 -16.06 38.78
C MET A 1 28.18 -16.07 37.32
N THR A 2 27.53 -15.00 36.88
CA THR A 2 26.66 -15.00 35.69
C THR A 2 27.23 -14.17 34.56
N ILE A 3 26.97 -14.59 33.32
CA ILE A 3 27.09 -13.76 32.13
C ILE A 3 25.83 -12.90 32.06
N ARG A 4 26.02 -11.58 32.03
CA ARG A 4 24.95 -10.58 32.07
C ARG A 4 24.97 -9.75 30.80
N ILE A 5 23.85 -9.76 30.09
CA ILE A 5 23.72 -9.04 28.80
C ILE A 5 22.92 -7.78 29.07
N PHE A 6 23.47 -6.62 28.73
CA PHE A 6 22.86 -5.32 28.98
C PHE A 6 22.35 -4.68 27.68
N PRO A 7 21.25 -3.90 27.73
CA PRO A 7 20.73 -3.23 26.55
C PRO A 7 21.65 -2.11 26.04
N SER A 8 22.47 -1.53 26.92
CA SER A 8 23.50 -0.54 26.59
C SER A 8 24.52 -0.44 27.74
N ARG A 9 25.54 0.40 27.59
CA ARG A 9 26.47 0.75 28.70
C ARG A 9 25.88 1.75 29.71
N LEU A 10 24.64 2.20 29.52
CA LEU A 10 23.98 3.05 30.51
C LEU A 10 23.60 2.23 31.76
N PRO A 11 23.50 2.86 32.94
CA PRO A 11 23.06 2.18 34.15
C PRO A 11 21.66 1.57 33.96
N GLY A 12 21.52 0.27 34.21
CA GLY A 12 20.26 -0.47 34.08
C GLY A 12 20.40 -1.94 34.49
N GLU A 13 19.27 -2.65 34.56
CA GLU A 13 19.25 -4.10 34.78
C GLU A 13 19.64 -4.85 33.49
N PRO A 14 20.30 -6.02 33.59
CA PRO A 14 20.61 -6.84 32.42
C PRO A 14 19.34 -7.47 31.84
N LEU A 15 19.26 -7.53 30.51
CA LEU A 15 18.22 -8.22 29.75
C LEU A 15 18.23 -9.72 30.00
N GLU A 16 19.42 -10.30 30.09
CA GLU A 16 19.60 -11.74 30.28
C GLU A 16 20.69 -12.01 31.31
N LYS A 17 20.51 -13.10 32.07
CA LYS A 17 21.47 -13.64 33.04
C LYS A 17 21.64 -15.13 32.77
N HIS A 18 22.87 -15.54 32.50
CA HIS A 18 23.22 -16.93 32.23
C HIS A 18 24.24 -17.42 33.25
N GLU A 19 24.07 -18.63 33.76
CA GLU A 19 25.09 -19.28 34.59
C GLU A 19 26.15 -19.96 33.70
N HIS A 20 27.40 -19.96 34.16
CA HIS A 20 28.47 -20.64 33.46
C HIS A 20 29.40 -21.37 34.43
N GLY A 21 29.90 -22.53 34.00
CA GLY A 21 30.96 -23.27 34.70
C GLY A 21 32.36 -22.80 34.27
N THR A 22 33.33 -23.71 34.30
CA THR A 22 34.67 -23.46 33.76
C THR A 22 34.72 -23.76 32.26
N LEU A 23 34.70 -22.71 31.44
CA LEU A 23 34.85 -22.80 29.98
C LEU A 23 35.38 -21.47 29.42
N THR A 24 35.83 -21.43 28.17
CA THR A 24 36.20 -20.14 27.55
C THR A 24 34.97 -19.36 27.14
N LEU A 25 35.11 -18.04 26.96
CA LEU A 25 34.01 -17.23 26.44
C LEU A 25 33.62 -17.69 25.02
N HIS A 26 34.60 -18.08 24.22
CA HIS A 26 34.39 -18.65 22.89
C HIS A 26 33.52 -19.91 22.92
N ASP A 27 33.82 -20.87 23.80
CA ASP A 27 33.04 -22.11 23.94
C ASP A 27 31.60 -21.82 24.40
N TRP A 28 31.43 -20.79 25.25
CA TRP A 28 30.11 -20.37 25.68
C TRP A 28 29.31 -19.80 24.52
N MET A 29 29.94 -18.97 23.68
CA MET A 29 29.31 -18.38 22.50
C MET A 29 28.97 -19.44 21.45
N LEU A 30 29.86 -20.40 21.17
CA LEU A 30 29.58 -21.52 20.25
C LEU A 30 28.37 -22.36 20.68
N LYS A 31 28.21 -22.56 21.99
CA LYS A 31 27.13 -23.38 22.53
C LYS A 31 25.78 -22.66 22.56
N ASN A 32 25.78 -21.36 22.84
CA ASN A 32 24.55 -20.61 23.15
C ASN A 32 24.14 -19.59 22.07
N VAL A 33 25.04 -19.25 21.15
CA VAL A 33 24.79 -18.23 20.10
C VAL A 33 24.80 -18.88 18.73
N LYS A 34 23.64 -18.93 18.08
CA LYS A 34 23.47 -19.45 16.72
C LYS A 34 24.32 -18.63 15.74
N ASP A 35 25.04 -19.31 14.85
CA ASP A 35 25.89 -18.72 13.80
C ASP A 35 27.10 -17.91 14.32
N TYR A 36 27.51 -18.08 15.57
CA TYR A 36 28.76 -17.51 16.08
C TYR A 36 29.99 -18.10 15.38
N ALA A 37 30.85 -17.23 14.84
CA ALA A 37 32.13 -17.60 14.23
C ALA A 37 33.25 -16.65 14.66
N GLU A 38 34.39 -17.20 15.07
CA GLU A 38 35.54 -16.48 15.65
C GLU A 38 36.12 -15.38 14.75
N ALA A 39 36.15 -15.62 13.44
CA ALA A 39 36.76 -14.71 12.45
C ALA A 39 35.91 -13.46 12.15
N THR A 40 34.74 -13.32 12.76
CA THR A 40 33.78 -12.25 12.47
C THR A 40 33.91 -11.12 13.49
N LYS A 41 33.85 -9.87 13.05
CA LYS A 41 33.82 -8.74 13.98
C LYS A 41 32.44 -8.67 14.64
N HIS A 42 32.35 -9.09 15.89
CA HIS A 42 31.08 -9.12 16.62
C HIS A 42 30.67 -7.70 17.08
N PRO A 43 29.38 -7.33 16.98
CA PRO A 43 28.86 -6.01 17.35
C PRO A 43 28.64 -5.88 18.86
N ILE A 44 29.46 -6.54 19.68
CA ILE A 44 29.37 -6.54 21.14
C ILE A 44 30.72 -6.25 21.76
N ALA A 45 30.71 -5.55 22.88
CA ALA A 45 31.85 -5.38 23.77
C ALA A 45 31.60 -6.26 24.99
N VAL A 46 32.64 -6.98 25.40
CA VAL A 46 32.59 -7.84 26.57
C VAL A 46 33.52 -7.27 27.62
N GLU A 47 33.06 -7.24 28.86
CA GLU A 47 33.86 -6.90 30.04
C GLU A 47 33.91 -8.09 30.98
N LEU A 48 35.12 -8.46 31.39
CA LEU A 48 35.37 -9.45 32.43
C LEU A 48 35.78 -8.72 33.71
N ASN A 49 35.00 -8.89 34.79
CA ASN A 49 35.20 -8.23 36.08
C ASN A 49 35.41 -6.70 35.95
N GLY A 50 34.65 -6.07 35.03
CA GLY A 50 34.73 -4.63 34.74
C GLY A 50 35.90 -4.18 33.87
N LYS A 51 36.66 -5.11 33.26
CA LYS A 51 37.72 -4.79 32.29
C LYS A 51 37.33 -5.24 30.89
N PRO A 52 37.52 -4.41 29.84
CA PRO A 52 37.25 -4.82 28.47
C PRO A 52 38.08 -6.04 28.06
N LEU A 53 37.41 -7.05 27.50
CA LEU A 53 38.02 -8.27 26.96
C LEU A 53 38.01 -8.20 25.43
N PRO A 54 39.19 -8.01 24.78
CA PRO A 54 39.27 -7.87 23.33
C PRO A 54 38.98 -9.20 22.63
N LEU A 55 38.49 -9.14 21.39
CA LEU A 55 37.96 -10.30 20.65
C LEU A 55 38.96 -11.45 20.51
N ASN A 56 40.24 -11.13 20.27
CA ASN A 56 41.32 -12.11 20.15
C ASN A 56 41.62 -12.87 21.45
N GLU A 57 41.12 -12.40 22.59
CA GLU A 57 41.28 -13.06 23.88
C GLU A 57 40.09 -13.97 24.25
N TRP A 58 38.97 -13.93 23.53
CA TRP A 58 37.78 -14.75 23.86
C TRP A 58 38.04 -16.26 23.83
N PRO A 59 38.85 -16.80 22.88
CA PRO A 59 39.24 -18.21 22.87
C PRO A 59 40.30 -18.57 23.92
N LEU A 60 41.03 -17.57 24.42
CA LEU A 60 42.16 -17.75 25.33
C LEU A 60 41.76 -17.49 26.79
N CYS A 61 40.65 -16.80 27.02
CA CYS A 61 40.18 -16.39 28.32
C CYS A 61 39.28 -17.47 28.94
N LEU A 62 39.87 -18.27 29.83
CA LEU A 62 39.14 -19.25 30.62
C LEU A 62 38.32 -18.57 31.72
N LEU A 63 37.00 -18.72 31.64
CA LEU A 63 36.06 -18.24 32.65
C LEU A 63 36.08 -19.18 33.85
N LYS A 64 36.09 -18.60 35.05
CA LYS A 64 35.98 -19.33 36.32
C LYS A 64 34.60 -19.09 36.95
N PRO A 65 34.11 -19.95 37.84
CA PRO A 65 32.80 -19.77 38.49
C PRO A 65 32.60 -18.40 39.18
N GLU A 66 33.69 -17.74 39.58
CA GLU A 66 33.73 -16.40 40.16
C GLU A 66 33.91 -15.25 39.13
N SER A 67 33.88 -15.55 37.83
CA SER A 67 34.01 -14.53 36.78
C SER A 67 32.68 -13.83 36.56
N ASP A 68 32.69 -12.50 36.56
CA ASP A 68 31.55 -11.68 36.18
C ASP A 68 31.75 -11.18 34.74
N ILE A 69 30.82 -11.53 33.84
CA ILE A 69 30.88 -11.07 32.46
C ILE A 69 29.72 -10.14 32.20
N LYS A 70 30.04 -8.98 31.63
CA LYS A 70 29.05 -8.03 31.13
C LYS A 70 29.22 -7.88 29.63
N MET A 71 28.13 -8.07 28.89
CA MET A 71 28.09 -7.89 27.45
C MET A 71 27.25 -6.68 27.09
N PHE A 72 27.74 -5.86 26.16
CA PHE A 72 27.07 -4.65 25.71
C PHE A 72 27.07 -4.58 24.18
N PRO A 73 26.00 -4.12 23.53
CA PRO A 73 26.04 -3.80 22.10
C PRO A 73 26.98 -2.61 21.84
N VAL A 74 27.74 -2.65 20.75
CA VAL A 74 28.59 -1.54 20.29
C VAL A 74 27.94 -0.90 19.06
N PRO A 75 27.53 0.39 19.13
CA PRO A 75 27.06 1.11 17.95
C PRO A 75 28.21 1.33 16.95
N TYR A 76 27.95 1.13 15.65
CA TYR A 76 28.91 1.37 14.58
C TYR A 76 28.89 2.83 14.14
N GLY A 77 30.00 3.58 14.30
CA GLY A 77 30.12 4.96 13.77
C GLY A 77 31.36 5.73 14.27
N THR A 78 31.87 6.64 13.44
CA THR A 78 33.00 7.54 13.76
C THR A 78 32.51 8.86 14.36
N GLY A 79 32.25 8.87 15.66
CA GLY A 79 32.62 9.99 16.54
C GLY A 79 31.75 11.25 16.67
N LEU A 80 30.70 11.48 15.87
CA LEU A 80 29.92 12.75 15.97
C LEU A 80 28.38 12.63 16.09
N GLU A 81 27.79 11.44 16.01
CA GLU A 81 26.32 11.24 15.98
C GLU A 81 25.73 10.61 17.26
N ILE A 82 26.37 10.81 18.43
CA ILE A 82 26.09 9.99 19.63
C ILE A 82 24.85 10.44 20.44
N ALA A 83 24.26 11.60 20.17
CA ALA A 83 23.17 12.13 21.01
C ALA A 83 21.75 11.62 20.68
N ALA A 84 21.50 11.11 19.47
CA ALA A 84 20.16 10.66 19.04
C ALA A 84 19.89 9.16 19.26
N TRP A 85 20.92 8.37 19.60
CA TRP A 85 20.89 6.90 19.58
C TRP A 85 20.59 6.22 20.93
N ALA A 86 20.29 6.98 21.98
CA ALA A 86 20.07 6.39 23.31
C ALA A 86 18.70 5.70 23.49
N ALA A 87 17.76 5.89 22.56
CA ALA A 87 16.41 5.30 22.64
C ALA A 87 16.18 4.09 21.72
N ILE A 88 17.11 3.80 20.79
CA ILE A 88 16.96 2.74 19.79
C ILE A 88 18.25 1.90 19.80
N ALA A 89 18.33 0.95 20.72
CA ALA A 89 19.49 0.09 20.91
C ALA A 89 19.15 -1.40 20.67
N VAL A 90 18.58 -1.71 19.51
CA VAL A 90 18.72 -3.04 18.88
C VAL A 90 18.85 -2.80 17.39
N ALA A 91 20.06 -2.94 16.85
CA ALA A 91 20.27 -3.34 15.46
C ALA A 91 21.75 -3.33 15.06
N VAL A 92 22.27 -4.51 14.75
CA VAL A 92 23.41 -4.70 13.84
C VAL A 92 23.08 -4.03 12.51
N ALA A 93 24.03 -3.45 11.78
CA ALA A 93 23.81 -2.49 10.69
C ALA A 93 22.85 -2.89 9.53
N SER A 94 22.39 -4.14 9.43
CA SER A 94 21.25 -4.54 8.58
C SER A 94 19.88 -4.37 9.26
N ALA A 95 19.83 -4.56 10.58
CA ALA A 95 18.62 -4.49 11.41
C ALA A 95 18.06 -3.07 11.55
N ALA A 96 18.88 -2.01 11.49
CA ALA A 96 18.40 -0.63 11.69
C ALA A 96 17.63 -0.16 10.44
N TYR A 97 18.16 -0.54 9.28
CA TYR A 97 17.51 -0.31 8.00
C TYR A 97 16.23 -1.16 7.87
N SER A 98 16.27 -2.45 8.26
CA SER A 98 15.06 -3.27 8.27
C SER A 98 14.04 -2.83 9.32
N ILE A 99 14.43 -2.36 10.51
CA ILE A 99 13.48 -1.82 11.50
C ILE A 99 12.86 -0.53 10.99
N TYR A 100 13.62 0.36 10.37
CA TYR A 100 13.08 1.55 9.72
C TYR A 100 12.12 1.17 8.57
N MET A 101 12.54 0.30 7.65
CA MET A 101 11.73 -0.18 6.52
C MET A 101 10.54 -1.06 6.88
N MET A 102 10.59 -1.72 8.04
CA MET A 102 9.50 -2.53 8.58
C MET A 102 8.57 -1.70 9.46
N SER A 103 9.06 -0.67 10.15
CA SER A 103 8.22 0.34 10.80
C SER A 103 7.43 1.20 9.79
N THR A 104 7.91 1.25 8.54
CA THR A 104 7.22 1.83 7.39
C THR A 104 6.53 0.78 6.50
N MET A 105 6.45 -0.52 6.90
CA MET A 105 5.67 -1.52 6.16
C MET A 105 4.19 -1.17 6.09
N ASP A 106 3.67 -0.43 7.07
CA ASP A 106 2.31 0.14 7.06
C ASP A 106 2.24 1.48 6.28
N LYS A 107 3.39 1.99 5.81
CA LYS A 107 3.56 3.25 5.08
C LYS A 107 4.10 3.06 3.65
N GLY A 108 3.95 1.87 3.06
CA GLY A 108 4.17 1.68 1.62
C GLY A 108 3.29 2.66 0.84
N GLY A 109 3.90 3.61 0.12
CA GLY A 109 3.29 4.86 -0.34
C GLY A 109 1.99 4.74 -1.16
N GLY A 110 0.84 4.64 -0.49
CA GLY A 110 -0.46 4.71 -1.14
C GLY A 110 -1.67 4.83 -0.20
N TYR A 111 -2.45 5.88 -0.43
CA TYR A 111 -3.83 6.17 -0.01
C TYR A 111 -4.12 6.43 1.48
N SER A 112 -3.58 7.53 2.03
CA SER A 112 -4.29 8.32 3.04
C SER A 112 -4.82 9.60 2.40
N SER A 113 -6.08 9.60 1.95
CA SER A 113 -6.78 10.86 1.69
C SER A 113 -7.05 11.51 3.05
N THR A 114 -6.15 12.37 3.50
CA THR A 114 -6.35 13.23 4.66
C THR A 114 -7.36 14.31 4.26
N ASN A 115 -8.65 13.98 4.24
CA ASN A 115 -9.76 14.94 4.31
C ASN A 115 -11.08 14.20 4.58
N GLY A 116 -11.62 14.38 5.79
CA GLY A 116 -13.00 14.06 6.15
C GLY A 116 -13.15 12.97 7.23
N LEU A 117 -13.33 13.40 8.49
CA LEU A 117 -13.82 12.66 9.67
C LEU A 117 -13.37 11.19 9.80
N GLY A 118 -12.39 10.96 10.68
CA GLY A 118 -11.87 9.64 11.02
C GLY A 118 -12.96 8.67 11.46
N LEU A 119 -13.28 7.71 10.59
CA LEU A 119 -13.76 6.40 11.02
C LEU A 119 -12.54 5.65 11.56
N ASP A 120 -12.40 5.72 12.88
CA ASP A 120 -11.55 4.95 13.78
C ASP A 120 -10.72 3.85 13.11
N LEU A 121 -9.47 4.20 12.75
CA LEU A 121 -8.43 3.24 12.39
C LEU A 121 -8.03 2.52 13.68
N ASN A 122 -8.78 1.49 14.10
CA ASN A 122 -8.33 0.64 15.20
C ASN A 122 -7.07 -0.14 14.72
N PRO A 123 -5.86 0.20 15.19
CA PRO A 123 -4.62 -0.42 14.73
C PRO A 123 -4.59 -1.94 14.99
N ALA A 124 -5.38 -2.42 15.96
CA ALA A 124 -5.48 -3.83 16.33
C ALA A 124 -6.12 -4.73 15.26
N LYS A 125 -6.78 -4.16 14.24
CA LYS A 125 -7.44 -4.91 13.15
C LYS A 125 -6.76 -4.72 11.79
N ALA A 126 -5.60 -4.08 11.76
CA ALA A 126 -4.78 -3.94 10.58
C ALA A 126 -3.75 -5.08 10.52
N ASN A 127 -3.47 -5.61 9.33
CA ASN A 127 -2.32 -6.49 9.13
C ASN A 127 -1.07 -5.62 9.24
N THR A 128 -0.34 -5.69 10.34
CA THR A 128 0.87 -4.89 10.58
C THR A 128 1.97 -5.77 11.14
N ALA A 129 3.23 -5.42 10.87
CA ALA A 129 4.37 -6.14 11.45
C ALA A 129 4.62 -5.62 12.87
N LYS A 130 4.56 -6.51 13.86
CA LYS A 130 4.90 -6.23 15.27
C LYS A 130 6.35 -6.63 15.54
N LEU A 131 7.28 -5.69 15.41
CA LEU A 131 8.71 -5.95 15.49
C LEU A 131 9.19 -6.02 16.95
N GLY A 132 9.95 -7.06 17.28
CA GLY A 132 10.46 -7.27 18.64
C GLY A 132 9.44 -7.83 19.62
N ASP A 133 8.16 -7.80 19.27
CA ASP A 133 7.08 -8.46 20.00
C ASP A 133 7.07 -9.97 19.72
N ALA A 134 6.40 -10.72 20.60
CA ALA A 134 6.22 -12.15 20.40
C ALA A 134 5.34 -12.41 19.16
N ILE A 135 5.69 -13.44 18.39
CA ILE A 135 4.84 -13.91 17.30
C ILE A 135 3.56 -14.47 17.92
N ARG A 136 2.42 -14.09 17.34
CA ARG A 136 1.10 -14.53 17.81
C ARG A 136 1.03 -16.05 17.96
N GLU A 137 0.63 -16.47 19.15
CA GLU A 137 0.28 -17.84 19.46
C GLU A 137 -1.24 -17.99 19.48
N LEU A 138 -1.72 -19.04 18.79
CA LEU A 138 -3.14 -19.36 18.67
C LEU A 138 -3.45 -20.60 19.50
N PHE A 139 -4.44 -20.50 20.37
CA PHE A 139 -5.08 -21.59 21.06
C PHE A 139 -6.53 -21.72 20.59
N GLY A 140 -7.00 -22.95 20.44
CA GLY A 140 -8.37 -23.17 20.03
C GLY A 140 -8.68 -22.67 18.63
N ARG A 141 -9.89 -22.11 18.47
CA ARG A 141 -10.39 -21.48 17.25
C ARG A 141 -10.65 -20.01 17.50
N TYR A 142 -9.88 -19.13 16.85
CA TYR A 142 -9.96 -17.69 17.09
C TYR A 142 -9.79 -16.89 15.80
N ARG A 143 -10.33 -15.66 15.76
CA ARG A 143 -10.17 -14.74 14.64
C ARG A 143 -8.84 -14.01 14.74
N ILE A 144 -8.06 -14.14 13.67
CA ILE A 144 -6.71 -13.64 13.57
C ILE A 144 -6.66 -12.52 12.54
N TYR A 145 -5.88 -11.49 12.83
CA TYR A 145 -5.43 -10.48 11.86
C TYR A 145 -3.94 -10.74 11.62
N PRO A 146 -3.57 -11.48 10.56
CA PRO A 146 -2.20 -11.89 10.29
C PRO A 146 -1.21 -10.73 10.16
N ASP A 147 0.05 -10.98 10.48
CA ASP A 147 1.10 -9.97 10.43
C ASP A 147 1.86 -10.08 9.10
N TYR A 148 2.21 -8.97 8.44
CA TYR A 148 2.97 -9.03 7.19
C TYR A 148 4.39 -9.59 7.43
N VAL A 149 4.82 -10.52 6.57
CA VAL A 149 6.19 -11.08 6.58
C VAL A 149 7.13 -10.25 5.71
N VAL A 150 6.62 -9.77 4.57
CA VAL A 150 7.29 -8.85 3.64
C VAL A 150 6.34 -7.73 3.25
N GLN A 151 6.86 -6.65 2.65
CA GLN A 151 6.02 -5.55 2.17
C GLN A 151 5.01 -6.07 1.12
N PRO A 152 3.72 -5.72 1.22
CA PRO A 152 2.75 -6.06 0.19
C PRO A 152 3.07 -5.29 -1.09
N VAL A 153 2.89 -5.96 -2.24
CA VAL A 153 3.22 -5.40 -3.55
C VAL A 153 1.95 -5.16 -4.35
N THR A 154 1.88 -4.01 -5.02
CA THR A 154 0.74 -3.64 -5.86
C THR A 154 1.12 -3.64 -7.33
N ARG A 155 0.37 -4.36 -8.17
CA ARG A 155 0.62 -4.44 -9.62
C ARG A 155 -0.67 -4.18 -10.38
N PHE A 156 -0.58 -3.63 -11.58
CA PHE A 156 -1.72 -3.62 -12.49
C PHE A 156 -1.79 -4.97 -13.23
N ASP A 157 -2.99 -5.48 -13.47
CA ASP A 157 -3.17 -6.75 -14.19
C ASP A 157 -2.68 -6.57 -15.64
N PRO A 158 -1.73 -7.39 -16.12
CA PRO A 158 -1.19 -7.26 -17.48
C PRO A 158 -2.24 -7.42 -18.60
N ASN A 159 -3.33 -8.14 -18.33
CA ASN A 159 -4.40 -8.39 -19.29
C ASN A 159 -5.56 -7.39 -19.16
N ASP A 160 -5.68 -6.72 -18.02
CA ASP A 160 -6.71 -5.72 -17.76
C ASP A 160 -6.14 -4.54 -16.95
N PRO A 161 -5.69 -3.46 -17.62
CA PRO A 161 -5.07 -2.31 -16.97
C PRO A 161 -6.04 -1.51 -16.07
N THR A 162 -7.33 -1.84 -16.03
CA THR A 162 -8.28 -1.25 -15.08
C THR A 162 -8.27 -1.94 -13.71
N ARG A 163 -7.65 -3.12 -13.61
CA ARG A 163 -7.59 -3.94 -12.40
C ARG A 163 -6.22 -3.82 -11.77
N MET A 164 -6.20 -3.61 -10.47
CA MET A 164 -4.99 -3.58 -9.66
C MET A 164 -5.05 -4.77 -8.71
N ILE A 165 -3.92 -5.43 -8.48
CA ILE A 165 -3.79 -6.57 -7.58
C ILE A 165 -2.83 -6.21 -6.45
N VAL A 166 -3.15 -6.66 -5.25
CA VAL A 166 -2.31 -6.60 -4.06
C VAL A 166 -1.87 -8.02 -3.74
N GLU A 167 -0.57 -8.19 -3.64
CA GLU A 167 0.09 -9.45 -3.32
C GLU A 167 0.76 -9.33 -1.95
N MET A 168 0.54 -10.33 -1.10
CA MET A 168 1.03 -10.30 0.28
C MET A 168 1.45 -11.69 0.76
N LEU A 169 2.45 -11.72 1.63
CA LEU A 169 2.79 -12.88 2.46
C LEU A 169 2.56 -12.50 3.92
N VAL A 170 1.69 -13.25 4.60
CA VAL A 170 1.30 -12.98 5.98
C VAL A 170 1.52 -14.17 6.91
N CYS A 171 1.89 -13.91 8.15
CA CYS A 171 2.07 -14.87 9.22
C CYS A 171 0.76 -15.02 10.01
N LEU A 172 0.18 -16.22 10.00
CA LEU A 172 -1.05 -16.52 10.74
C LEU A 172 -0.76 -16.71 12.24
N GLY A 173 0.40 -17.29 12.58
CA GLY A 173 0.83 -17.52 13.96
C GLY A 173 1.74 -18.74 14.10
N VAL A 174 2.13 -19.03 15.34
CA VAL A 174 3.00 -20.15 15.69
C VAL A 174 2.32 -21.50 15.43
N GLY A 175 3.09 -22.46 14.93
CA GLY A 175 2.78 -23.85 14.55
C GLY A 175 1.65 -23.99 13.50
N ASN A 176 0.98 -25.16 13.46
CA ASN A 176 -0.01 -25.49 12.45
C ASN A 176 -1.40 -24.91 12.75
N ILE A 177 -2.04 -24.34 11.72
CA ILE A 177 -3.37 -23.71 11.81
C ILE A 177 -4.26 -24.21 10.67
N ALA A 178 -5.41 -24.80 11.01
CA ALA A 178 -6.44 -25.24 10.06
C ALA A 178 -7.53 -24.18 9.88
N PHE A 179 -7.98 -23.98 8.64
CA PHE A 179 -9.10 -23.11 8.29
C PHE A 179 -9.65 -23.50 6.90
N THR A 180 -10.85 -23.02 6.59
CA THR A 180 -11.51 -23.24 5.29
C THR A 180 -11.75 -21.92 4.56
N ASN A 181 -12.18 -21.97 3.29
CA ASN A 181 -12.50 -20.77 2.51
C ASN A 181 -13.56 -19.87 3.18
N GLY A 182 -14.48 -20.44 3.96
CA GLY A 182 -15.51 -19.68 4.68
C GLY A 182 -14.97 -18.90 5.88
N ASP A 183 -13.79 -19.26 6.37
CA ASP A 183 -13.14 -18.65 7.53
C ASP A 183 -12.29 -17.42 7.18
N ILE A 184 -12.08 -17.15 5.89
CA ILE A 184 -11.25 -16.05 5.40
C ILE A 184 -12.15 -14.87 5.03
N ARG A 185 -11.76 -13.67 5.47
CA ARG A 185 -12.39 -12.41 5.08
C ARG A 185 -11.36 -11.40 4.62
N VAL A 186 -11.72 -10.62 3.59
CA VAL A 186 -11.01 -9.41 3.17
C VAL A 186 -11.91 -8.23 3.53
N GLY A 187 -11.46 -7.40 4.46
CA GLY A 187 -12.32 -6.46 5.19
C GLY A 187 -13.43 -7.22 5.93
N SER A 188 -14.67 -6.95 5.57
CA SER A 188 -15.85 -7.66 6.10
C SER A 188 -16.36 -8.77 5.16
N SER A 189 -15.87 -8.80 3.92
CA SER A 189 -16.37 -9.67 2.86
C SER A 189 -15.74 -11.07 2.95
N PRO A 190 -16.55 -12.15 2.96
CA PRO A 190 -16.03 -13.51 2.88
C PRO A 190 -15.20 -13.74 1.59
N ALA A 191 -14.12 -14.50 1.68
CA ALA A 191 -13.33 -14.87 0.50
C ALA A 191 -14.17 -15.56 -0.58
N THR A 192 -15.17 -16.35 -0.17
CA THR A 192 -16.11 -17.02 -1.09
C THR A 192 -16.93 -16.06 -1.95
N SER A 193 -17.25 -14.85 -1.46
CA SER A 193 -17.98 -13.85 -2.26
C SER A 193 -17.09 -13.13 -3.28
N LEU A 194 -15.76 -13.22 -3.12
CA LEU A 194 -14.80 -12.56 -4.02
C LEU A 194 -14.49 -13.43 -5.25
N GLY A 195 -14.73 -14.75 -5.18
CA GLY A 195 -14.48 -15.66 -6.30
C GLY A 195 -13.02 -15.57 -6.77
N ALA A 196 -12.80 -15.43 -8.08
CA ALA A 196 -11.46 -15.33 -8.66
C ALA A 196 -10.68 -14.05 -8.27
N LYS A 197 -11.33 -13.09 -7.60
CA LYS A 197 -10.70 -11.84 -7.13
C LYS A 197 -9.85 -12.02 -5.87
N PHE A 198 -9.93 -13.19 -5.24
CA PHE A 198 -9.11 -13.57 -4.10
C PHE A 198 -8.53 -14.96 -4.35
N SER A 199 -7.21 -15.11 -4.17
CA SER A 199 -6.56 -16.42 -4.20
C SER A 199 -5.48 -16.49 -3.13
N TYR A 200 -5.21 -17.69 -2.63
CA TYR A 200 -4.19 -17.86 -1.59
C TYR A 200 -3.54 -19.25 -1.65
N ASN A 201 -2.30 -19.32 -1.16
CA ASN A 201 -1.57 -20.54 -0.84
C ASN A 201 -1.23 -20.54 0.65
N VAL A 202 -1.20 -21.71 1.28
CA VAL A 202 -0.84 -21.87 2.69
C VAL A 202 0.43 -22.68 2.80
N PHE A 203 1.33 -22.26 3.67
CA PHE A 203 2.59 -22.90 3.94
C PHE A 203 2.63 -23.31 5.40
N SER A 204 2.79 -24.62 5.65
CA SER A 204 3.01 -25.16 6.99
C SER A 204 4.33 -24.66 7.59
N PRO A 205 4.50 -24.73 8.92
CA PRO A 205 5.77 -24.40 9.58
C PRO A 205 6.99 -25.05 8.91
N GLY A 206 7.96 -24.23 8.53
CA GLY A 206 9.20 -24.67 7.88
C GLY A 206 9.08 -25.04 6.39
N ALA A 207 7.90 -24.91 5.78
CA ALA A 207 7.74 -25.16 4.34
C ALA A 207 8.53 -24.12 3.51
N ASP A 208 9.00 -24.57 2.34
CA ASP A 208 9.69 -23.71 1.39
C ASP A 208 8.69 -22.77 0.68
N VAL A 209 8.94 -21.46 0.77
CA VAL A 209 8.15 -20.40 0.16
C VAL A 209 8.86 -19.79 -1.06
N SER A 210 10.09 -20.20 -1.36
CA SER A 210 10.92 -19.55 -2.38
C SER A 210 10.32 -19.61 -3.79
N GLY A 211 9.50 -20.63 -4.07
CA GLY A 211 8.77 -20.81 -5.34
C GLY A 211 7.53 -19.94 -5.51
N ASP A 212 7.04 -19.26 -4.46
CA ASP A 212 5.91 -18.33 -4.55
C ASP A 212 6.44 -16.89 -4.65
N HIS A 213 6.10 -16.17 -5.72
CA HIS A 213 6.62 -14.82 -5.95
C HIS A 213 6.14 -13.82 -4.90
N ARG A 214 5.07 -14.11 -4.16
CA ARG A 214 4.57 -13.26 -3.07
C ARG A 214 5.47 -13.28 -1.84
N SER A 215 6.39 -14.24 -1.75
CA SER A 215 7.47 -14.24 -0.76
C SER A 215 8.68 -13.41 -1.18
N GLU A 216 8.69 -12.83 -2.39
CA GLU A 216 9.78 -11.95 -2.82
C GLU A 216 9.77 -10.66 -1.99
N ASN A 217 10.94 -10.22 -1.57
CA ASN A 217 11.09 -9.00 -0.80
C ASN A 217 11.27 -7.81 -1.74
N TRP A 218 10.19 -7.07 -1.97
CA TRP A 218 10.19 -5.87 -2.80
C TRP A 218 10.23 -4.62 -1.93
N PHE A 219 11.25 -3.80 -2.14
CA PHE A 219 11.39 -2.49 -1.53
C PHE A 219 10.61 -1.47 -2.36
N ASN A 220 9.70 -0.71 -1.74
CA ASN A 220 9.07 0.46 -2.37
C ASN A 220 9.93 1.71 -2.11
N SER A 221 10.31 2.43 -3.17
CA SER A 221 11.06 3.68 -3.06
C SER A 221 10.23 4.76 -2.37
N THR A 222 10.81 5.47 -1.40
CA THR A 222 10.12 6.55 -0.66
C THR A 222 9.92 7.81 -1.49
N GLU A 223 10.74 8.00 -2.53
CA GLU A 223 10.69 9.15 -3.42
C GLU A 223 9.54 9.06 -4.42
N VAL A 224 9.03 7.85 -4.66
CA VAL A 224 7.96 7.59 -5.64
C VAL A 224 6.79 6.91 -4.94
N GLY A 225 5.76 7.68 -4.61
CA GLY A 225 4.56 7.19 -3.95
C GLY A 225 3.53 8.29 -3.72
N GLY A 226 2.40 7.94 -3.11
CA GLY A 226 1.21 8.77 -2.96
C GLY A 226 1.46 10.20 -2.48
N THR A 227 1.50 11.13 -3.43
CA THR A 227 1.29 12.58 -3.21
C THR A 227 -0.09 12.81 -2.59
N SER A 228 -0.40 14.02 -2.12
CA SER A 228 -1.69 14.36 -1.49
C SER A 228 -2.93 14.01 -2.33
N SER A 229 -2.77 13.77 -3.64
CA SER A 229 -3.80 13.34 -4.58
C SER A 229 -3.90 11.81 -4.79
N GLY A 230 -2.98 11.02 -4.22
CA GLY A 230 -2.96 9.55 -4.31
C GLY A 230 -2.65 8.97 -5.70
N SER A 231 -2.31 9.80 -6.69
CA SER A 231 -2.09 9.35 -8.08
C SER A 231 -0.62 9.11 -8.44
N GLY A 232 0.32 9.61 -7.63
CA GLY A 232 1.77 9.52 -7.88
C GLY A 232 2.39 10.87 -8.24
N LEU A 233 3.60 10.86 -8.79
CA LEU A 233 4.28 12.05 -9.30
C LEU A 233 3.80 12.35 -10.73
N ASP A 234 3.40 13.59 -11.01
CA ASP A 234 2.82 13.99 -12.31
C ASP A 234 3.91 14.10 -13.39
N LEU A 235 3.80 13.28 -14.44
CA LEU A 235 4.76 13.29 -15.56
C LEU A 235 4.51 14.43 -16.56
N ALA A 236 3.47 15.24 -16.38
CA ALA A 236 3.28 16.49 -17.14
C ALA A 236 4.53 17.39 -17.05
N GLN A 237 5.22 17.42 -15.92
CA GLN A 237 6.44 18.22 -15.72
C GLN A 237 7.63 17.78 -16.59
N THR A 238 7.57 16.57 -17.14
CA THR A 238 8.58 16.03 -18.07
C THR A 238 8.11 16.01 -19.51
N SER A 239 6.87 16.43 -19.76
CA SER A 239 6.32 16.51 -21.10
C SER A 239 7.05 17.60 -21.88
N PRO A 240 7.29 17.41 -23.19
CA PRO A 240 7.55 18.52 -24.09
C PRO A 240 6.38 19.51 -24.00
N ASP A 241 6.70 20.80 -23.84
CA ASP A 241 5.73 21.90 -23.86
C ASP A 241 5.77 22.57 -25.24
N SER A 242 4.60 22.76 -25.85
CA SER A 242 4.45 23.60 -27.04
C SER A 242 4.05 25.02 -26.65
N SER A 243 4.85 26.01 -27.04
CA SER A 243 4.51 27.43 -26.89
C SER A 243 4.27 28.03 -28.26
N ASP A 244 3.03 28.44 -28.52
CA ASP A 244 2.67 29.20 -29.69
C ASP A 244 3.13 30.65 -29.50
N ILE A 245 3.47 31.33 -30.61
CA ILE A 245 3.74 32.77 -30.58
C ILE A 245 2.46 33.51 -30.98
N ASP A 246 1.96 34.35 -30.07
CA ASP A 246 0.93 35.35 -30.37
C ASP A 246 1.56 36.75 -30.47
N ALA A 247 1.57 37.31 -31.67
CA ALA A 247 2.05 38.65 -31.95
C ALA A 247 1.34 39.25 -33.17
N ASP A 248 1.20 40.58 -33.21
CA ASP A 248 0.53 41.30 -34.31
C ASP A 248 1.12 40.97 -35.70
N SER A 249 2.43 40.74 -35.80
CA SER A 249 3.07 40.36 -37.06
C SER A 249 4.40 39.64 -36.90
N MET A 250 4.75 38.84 -37.91
CA MET A 250 6.06 38.20 -38.09
C MET A 250 6.75 38.77 -39.32
N THR A 251 8.01 39.18 -39.16
CA THR A 251 8.90 39.58 -40.24
C THR A 251 10.00 38.54 -40.39
N VAL A 252 10.18 38.02 -41.61
CA VAL A 252 11.25 37.08 -41.94
C VAL A 252 12.22 37.71 -42.92
N SER A 253 13.53 37.45 -42.78
CA SER A 253 14.57 37.91 -43.71
C SER A 253 15.85 37.10 -43.55
N GLY A 254 16.20 36.30 -44.56
CA GLY A 254 17.30 35.33 -44.45
C GLY A 254 17.01 34.32 -43.32
N PRO A 255 17.96 34.04 -42.43
CA PRO A 255 17.71 33.17 -41.27
C PRO A 255 16.94 33.86 -40.14
N LEU A 256 16.68 35.16 -40.21
CA LEU A 256 16.08 35.92 -39.12
C LEU A 256 14.55 35.86 -39.17
N VAL A 257 13.95 35.63 -38.01
CA VAL A 257 12.51 35.72 -37.75
C VAL A 257 12.31 36.69 -36.59
N SER A 258 11.53 37.74 -36.79
CA SER A 258 11.28 38.80 -35.80
C SER A 258 9.79 38.99 -35.59
N PHE A 259 9.35 39.08 -34.34
CA PHE A 259 7.95 39.27 -33.98
C PHE A 259 7.72 40.69 -33.48
N SER A 260 6.56 41.28 -33.79
CA SER A 260 6.16 42.61 -33.33
C SER A 260 4.79 42.53 -32.67
N GLY A 261 4.64 43.21 -31.52
CA GLY A 261 3.40 43.18 -30.73
C GLY A 261 3.19 41.87 -29.99
N LEU A 262 4.24 41.28 -29.39
CA LEU A 262 4.15 40.03 -28.63
C LEU A 262 3.25 40.20 -27.40
N ILE A 263 2.33 39.25 -27.22
CA ILE A 263 1.35 39.23 -26.14
C ILE A 263 1.76 38.16 -25.12
N ASP A 264 1.55 38.45 -23.82
CA ASP A 264 1.74 37.48 -22.73
C ASP A 264 0.49 36.61 -22.56
N ASP A 265 0.61 35.31 -22.86
CA ASP A 265 -0.45 34.31 -22.71
C ASP A 265 -0.76 33.99 -21.22
N ASN A 266 0.09 34.41 -20.28
CA ASN A 266 -0.08 34.24 -18.84
C ASN A 266 0.13 35.55 -18.08
N PRO A 267 -0.78 36.54 -18.20
CA PRO A 267 -0.69 37.77 -17.44
C PRO A 267 -0.73 37.44 -15.93
N PRO A 268 0.10 38.07 -15.08
CA PRO A 268 0.04 37.87 -13.64
C PRO A 268 -1.39 38.16 -13.15
N SER A 269 -1.98 37.19 -12.46
CA SER A 269 -3.36 37.26 -11.96
C SER A 269 -3.52 38.46 -11.02
N GLY A 270 -4.05 39.57 -11.55
CA GLY A 270 -4.21 40.83 -10.82
C GLY A 270 -4.45 42.08 -11.68
N GLY A 271 -4.27 42.04 -13.00
CA GLY A 271 -4.56 43.15 -13.92
C GLY A 271 -6.00 43.15 -14.43
N GLY A 272 -6.69 44.30 -14.37
CA GLY A 272 -8.06 44.45 -14.84
C GLY A 272 -8.26 44.17 -16.33
N ILE A 273 -9.50 43.80 -16.69
CA ILE A 273 -9.96 43.55 -18.06
C ILE A 273 -9.62 44.74 -18.97
N GLY A 274 -8.75 44.54 -19.97
CA GLY A 274 -8.70 45.45 -21.12
C GLY A 274 -7.39 45.59 -21.91
N THR A 275 -6.24 45.09 -21.47
CA THR A 275 -4.99 45.13 -22.28
C THR A 275 -3.96 44.21 -21.64
N LEU A 276 -3.58 43.13 -22.33
CA LEU A 276 -2.43 42.32 -21.96
C LEU A 276 -1.17 43.19 -22.17
N PRO A 277 -0.19 43.18 -21.25
CA PRO A 277 1.03 43.96 -21.42
C PRO A 277 1.84 43.42 -22.60
N GLU A 278 2.24 44.28 -23.53
CA GLU A 278 3.24 43.93 -24.55
C GLU A 278 4.54 43.49 -23.87
N ILE A 279 5.03 42.31 -24.22
CA ILE A 279 6.32 41.79 -23.75
C ILE A 279 7.37 41.95 -24.86
N ASN A 280 8.60 42.30 -24.48
CA ASN A 280 9.71 42.51 -25.42
C ASN A 280 10.68 41.32 -25.49
N THR A 281 10.19 40.11 -25.17
CA THR A 281 11.00 38.89 -25.09
C THR A 281 10.19 37.70 -25.59
N LEU A 282 10.83 36.82 -26.38
CA LEU A 282 10.26 35.54 -26.78
C LEU A 282 10.02 34.61 -25.56
N PRO A 283 9.15 33.59 -25.68
CA PRO A 283 8.88 32.63 -24.62
C PRO A 283 10.15 31.88 -24.16
N ASP A 284 10.20 31.48 -22.88
CA ASP A 284 11.35 30.79 -22.28
C ASP A 284 11.73 29.46 -22.98
N SER A 285 10.81 28.86 -23.73
CA SER A 285 11.00 27.65 -24.55
C SER A 285 11.75 27.90 -25.86
N TRP A 286 11.81 29.15 -26.34
CA TRP A 286 12.51 29.54 -27.55
C TRP A 286 13.99 29.81 -27.24
N VAL A 287 14.76 28.73 -27.08
CA VAL A 287 16.20 28.78 -26.78
C VAL A 287 17.04 28.20 -27.92
N PRO A 288 18.33 28.57 -28.03
CA PRO A 288 19.25 27.92 -28.97
C PRO A 288 19.19 26.39 -28.85
N GLY A 289 18.94 25.72 -29.98
CA GLY A 289 18.77 24.27 -30.08
C GLY A 289 17.31 23.79 -30.15
N ALA A 290 16.33 24.59 -29.74
CA ALA A 290 14.91 24.25 -29.81
C ALA A 290 14.41 24.12 -31.25
N ILE A 291 13.43 23.25 -31.47
CA ILE A 291 12.81 23.02 -32.78
C ILE A 291 11.48 23.79 -32.83
N VAL A 292 11.33 24.60 -33.86
CA VAL A 292 10.12 25.39 -34.12
C VAL A 292 9.54 25.04 -35.47
N THR A 293 8.22 25.05 -35.56
CA THR A 293 7.49 24.98 -36.83
C THR A 293 7.09 26.40 -37.22
N LEU A 294 7.49 26.83 -38.42
CA LEU A 294 7.20 28.17 -38.92
C LEU A 294 6.38 28.11 -40.21
N ASN A 295 5.24 28.80 -40.20
CA ASN A 295 4.42 29.01 -41.38
C ASN A 295 4.50 30.48 -41.79
N ALA A 296 5.14 30.74 -42.94
CA ALA A 296 5.40 32.09 -43.44
C ALA A 296 4.73 32.36 -44.81
N PRO A 297 3.42 32.67 -44.86
CA PRO A 297 2.69 32.86 -46.12
C PRO A 297 3.28 33.91 -47.06
N ALA A 298 3.14 33.65 -48.36
CA ALA A 298 3.49 34.55 -49.45
C ALA A 298 2.40 34.54 -50.54
N ASN A 299 2.50 35.47 -51.48
CA ASN A 299 1.61 35.52 -52.63
C ASN A 299 2.19 34.67 -53.77
N TYR A 300 1.38 33.78 -54.30
CA TYR A 300 1.72 32.89 -55.40
C TYR A 300 0.71 33.06 -56.52
N LEU A 301 1.18 33.08 -57.77
CA LEU A 301 0.31 33.06 -58.93
C LEU A 301 -0.04 31.61 -59.26
N VAL A 302 -1.33 31.28 -59.23
CA VAL A 302 -1.82 29.93 -59.53
C VAL A 302 -2.51 29.89 -60.88
N SER A 303 -2.15 28.89 -61.67
CA SER A 303 -2.82 28.56 -62.95
C SER A 303 -3.03 27.05 -63.05
N THR A 304 -3.88 26.60 -63.94
CA THR A 304 -4.09 25.16 -64.16
C THR A 304 -3.44 24.69 -65.44
N SER A 305 -2.69 23.59 -65.38
CA SER A 305 -2.14 22.94 -66.58
C SER A 305 -2.10 21.42 -66.41
N SER A 306 -2.62 20.69 -67.40
CA SER A 306 -2.58 19.23 -67.46
C SER A 306 -3.10 18.52 -66.19
N GLY A 307 -4.09 19.10 -65.52
CA GLY A 307 -4.67 18.56 -64.28
C GLY A 307 -3.91 18.92 -63.00
N TYR A 308 -2.83 19.71 -63.07
CA TYR A 308 -2.10 20.24 -61.92
C TYR A 308 -2.46 21.71 -61.67
N SER A 309 -2.45 22.12 -60.40
CA SER A 309 -2.25 23.53 -60.03
C SER A 309 -0.76 23.87 -60.19
N VAL A 310 -0.44 24.76 -61.13
CA VAL A 310 0.89 25.33 -61.34
C VAL A 310 1.03 26.56 -60.45
N ILE A 311 1.97 26.48 -59.51
CA ILE A 311 2.20 27.49 -58.48
C ILE A 311 3.47 28.25 -58.84
N ALA A 312 3.37 29.54 -59.18
CA ALA A 312 4.48 30.37 -59.61
C ALA A 312 4.79 31.49 -58.61
N SER A 313 6.05 31.60 -58.19
CA SER A 313 6.56 32.69 -57.34
C SER A 313 8.08 32.64 -57.24
N ASP A 314 8.72 33.80 -57.11
CA ASP A 314 10.16 33.88 -56.81
C ASP A 314 10.48 33.39 -55.38
N THR A 315 9.49 33.39 -54.48
CA THR A 315 9.65 32.83 -53.11
C THR A 315 9.89 31.33 -53.08
N LEU A 316 9.64 30.62 -54.20
CA LEU A 316 9.99 29.20 -54.33
C LEU A 316 11.49 28.97 -54.17
N ALA A 317 12.33 29.98 -54.38
CA ALA A 317 13.77 29.87 -54.15
C ALA A 317 14.13 29.53 -52.68
N GLU A 318 13.28 29.89 -51.70
CA GLU A 318 13.46 29.56 -50.27
C GLU A 318 13.53 28.06 -50.01
N LEU A 319 12.92 27.26 -50.88
CA LEU A 319 12.87 25.81 -50.76
C LEU A 319 14.12 25.13 -51.31
N GLU A 320 14.84 25.74 -52.25
CA GLU A 320 15.76 25.05 -53.15
C GLU A 320 15.10 23.83 -53.84
N PRO A 321 13.99 24.03 -54.56
CA PRO A 321 13.09 22.95 -54.96
C PRO A 321 13.73 21.99 -55.97
N TYR A 322 13.40 20.70 -55.83
CA TYR A 322 13.72 19.65 -56.79
C TYR A 322 12.55 18.67 -56.93
N SER A 323 12.44 17.99 -58.08
CA SER A 323 11.39 16.98 -58.30
C SER A 323 11.56 15.82 -57.32
N GLY A 324 10.52 15.49 -56.56
CA GLY A 324 10.54 14.50 -55.48
C GLY A 324 10.72 15.08 -54.08
N MET A 325 10.93 16.39 -53.92
CA MET A 325 11.02 17.02 -52.61
C MET A 325 9.68 16.89 -51.85
N PRO A 326 9.68 16.37 -50.61
CA PRO A 326 8.51 16.40 -49.75
C PRO A 326 8.28 17.83 -49.19
N VAL A 327 7.06 18.32 -49.30
CA VAL A 327 6.67 19.69 -48.92
C VAL A 327 5.35 19.71 -48.19
N THR A 328 5.16 20.69 -47.31
CA THR A 328 3.86 20.97 -46.68
C THR A 328 3.32 22.27 -47.27
N LEU A 329 2.12 22.17 -47.86
CA LEU A 329 1.35 23.30 -48.38
C LEU A 329 0.28 23.70 -47.35
N ALA A 330 0.36 24.92 -46.84
CA ALA A 330 -0.65 25.49 -45.96
C ALA A 330 -1.49 26.52 -46.74
N ILE A 331 -2.81 26.26 -46.86
CA ILE A 331 -3.76 27.13 -47.55
C ILE A 331 -5.14 27.08 -46.87
N ASN A 332 -5.76 28.24 -46.65
CA ASN A 332 -7.09 28.36 -46.03
C ASN A 332 -7.26 27.60 -44.70
N GLY A 333 -6.19 27.52 -43.90
CA GLY A 333 -6.20 26.82 -42.61
C GLY A 333 -6.16 25.29 -42.69
N ALA A 334 -5.80 24.73 -43.84
CA ALA A 334 -5.55 23.30 -44.02
C ALA A 334 -4.11 23.07 -44.52
N ASP A 335 -3.48 22.04 -43.96
CA ASP A 335 -2.14 21.60 -44.34
C ASP A 335 -2.20 20.33 -45.17
N TYR A 336 -1.44 20.31 -46.27
CA TYR A 336 -1.32 19.17 -47.18
C TYR A 336 0.14 18.77 -47.32
N ASP A 337 0.45 17.54 -46.90
CA ASP A 337 1.74 16.92 -47.18
C ASP A 337 1.75 16.34 -48.60
N LEU A 338 2.65 16.89 -49.43
CA LEU A 338 2.71 16.67 -50.87
C LEU A 338 4.16 16.49 -51.32
N PHE A 339 4.34 16.16 -52.60
CA PHE A 339 5.64 16.09 -53.26
C PHE A 339 5.70 17.06 -54.43
N ILE A 340 6.84 17.70 -54.66
CA ILE A 340 7.06 18.47 -55.89
C ILE A 340 7.12 17.50 -57.07
N ALA A 341 6.13 17.55 -57.95
CA ALA A 341 6.07 16.72 -59.16
C ALA A 341 7.03 17.22 -60.23
N ALA A 342 6.96 18.52 -60.57
CA ALA A 342 7.88 19.18 -61.47
C ALA A 342 8.23 20.60 -60.98
N TYR A 343 9.45 21.03 -61.26
CA TYR A 343 9.96 22.37 -60.97
C TYR A 343 10.54 23.00 -62.24
N THR A 344 10.11 24.23 -62.53
CA THR A 344 10.71 25.09 -63.56
C THR A 344 11.46 26.22 -62.86
N PRO A 345 12.79 26.34 -63.02
CA PRO A 345 13.55 27.39 -62.38
C PRO A 345 13.25 28.76 -62.98
N HIS A 346 13.50 29.80 -62.18
CA HIS A 346 13.45 31.18 -62.66
C HIS A 346 14.42 31.38 -63.82
N GLN A 347 13.96 32.06 -64.88
CA GLN A 347 14.79 32.44 -66.02
C GLN A 347 14.60 33.92 -66.29
N ASN A 348 15.71 34.68 -66.32
CA ASN A 348 15.68 36.07 -66.75
C ASN A 348 15.38 36.15 -68.26
N ALA A 349 14.72 37.22 -68.67
CA ALA A 349 14.51 37.49 -70.09
C ALA A 349 15.86 37.61 -70.82
N VAL A 350 16.00 36.91 -71.95
CA VAL A 350 17.14 37.07 -72.86
C VAL A 350 16.72 38.03 -73.97
N PRO A 351 17.30 39.25 -74.07
CA PRO A 351 16.88 40.25 -75.05
C PRO A 351 16.96 39.74 -76.49
N GLY A 352 15.94 40.03 -77.29
CA GLY A 352 15.94 39.79 -78.73
C GLY A 352 16.69 40.87 -79.52
N VAL A 353 17.06 40.58 -80.77
CA VAL A 353 17.75 41.53 -81.66
C VAL A 353 16.74 42.22 -82.58
N GLY A 354 16.75 43.56 -82.59
CA GLY A 354 15.82 44.39 -83.38
C GLY A 354 14.43 44.55 -82.78
N GLY A 355 13.55 45.33 -83.42
CA GLY A 355 12.17 45.58 -82.98
C GLY A 355 11.98 46.84 -82.12
N THR A 356 10.73 47.21 -81.87
CA THR A 356 10.32 48.37 -81.05
C THR A 356 9.09 48.00 -80.22
N ALA A 357 9.01 48.47 -78.97
CA ALA A 357 7.86 48.21 -78.10
C ALA A 357 6.58 48.88 -78.60
N ALA A 358 5.45 48.19 -78.48
CA ALA A 358 4.14 48.84 -78.56
C ALA A 358 3.93 49.71 -77.31
N SER A 359 3.37 50.91 -77.48
CA SER A 359 3.08 51.79 -76.34
C SER A 359 1.83 52.63 -76.52
N LEU A 360 1.15 52.89 -75.42
CA LEU A 360 0.07 53.87 -75.23
C LEU A 360 0.59 54.94 -74.28
N ARG A 361 0.53 56.21 -74.69
CA ARG A 361 0.95 57.34 -73.85
C ARG A 361 -0.19 58.35 -73.72
N GLY A 362 -0.55 58.72 -72.50
CA GLY A 362 -1.46 59.83 -72.24
C GLY A 362 -0.91 61.15 -72.79
N ASN A 363 -1.78 62.05 -73.20
CA ASN A 363 -1.37 63.37 -73.70
C ASN A 363 -1.50 64.50 -72.66
N ALA A 364 -2.01 64.20 -71.47
CA ALA A 364 -2.10 65.11 -70.33
C ALA A 364 -1.89 64.34 -69.02
N ALA A 365 -1.51 65.05 -67.96
CA ALA A 365 -1.38 64.49 -66.62
C ALA A 365 -2.76 64.14 -66.03
N PRO A 366 -2.84 63.15 -65.13
CA PRO A 366 -4.10 62.83 -64.46
C PRO A 366 -4.66 64.05 -63.71
N THR A 367 -5.96 64.31 -63.86
CA THR A 367 -6.63 65.45 -63.21
C THR A 367 -7.14 65.12 -61.81
N THR A 368 -7.17 63.84 -61.44
CA THR A 368 -7.54 63.33 -60.11
C THR A 368 -6.83 62.00 -59.85
N TYR A 369 -6.64 61.67 -58.57
CA TYR A 369 -6.23 60.34 -58.11
C TYR A 369 -7.32 59.69 -57.24
N ASP A 370 -8.46 60.37 -57.04
CA ASP A 370 -9.59 59.88 -56.27
C ASP A 370 -10.72 59.40 -57.18
N PHE A 371 -10.90 58.08 -57.23
CA PHE A 371 -11.96 57.39 -57.97
C PHE A 371 -12.93 56.65 -57.03
N SER A 372 -12.90 56.96 -55.72
CA SER A 372 -13.76 56.30 -54.72
C SER A 372 -15.24 56.67 -54.84
N VAL A 373 -15.54 57.86 -55.39
CA VAL A 373 -16.91 58.39 -55.55
C VAL A 373 -17.49 58.10 -56.93
N SER A 374 -16.66 58.11 -57.98
CA SER A 374 -17.05 57.83 -59.36
C SER A 374 -15.95 57.02 -60.03
N GLY A 375 -16.03 55.69 -59.86
CA GLY A 375 -15.06 54.78 -60.44
C GLY A 375 -15.06 54.80 -61.97
N GLU A 376 -13.91 54.53 -62.56
CA GLU A 376 -13.73 54.46 -64.00
C GLU A 376 -13.18 53.08 -64.36
N THR A 377 -13.75 52.45 -65.39
CA THR A 377 -13.29 51.15 -65.89
C THR A 377 -13.08 51.24 -67.38
N PHE A 378 -11.95 50.73 -67.85
CA PHE A 378 -11.58 50.70 -69.25
C PHE A 378 -10.83 49.42 -69.59
N ASP A 379 -10.93 49.02 -70.85
CA ASP A 379 -10.31 47.82 -71.37
C ASP A 379 -9.13 48.16 -72.26
N LEU A 380 -8.03 47.44 -72.10
CA LEU A 380 -6.90 47.41 -73.02
C LEU A 380 -6.88 46.07 -73.75
N HIS A 381 -6.78 46.11 -75.07
CA HIS A 381 -6.68 44.92 -75.91
C HIS A 381 -5.23 44.80 -76.39
N TRP A 382 -4.60 43.69 -76.04
CA TRP A 382 -3.20 43.42 -76.36
C TRP A 382 -3.02 41.93 -76.67
N GLN A 383 -2.39 41.62 -77.82
CA GLN A 383 -2.16 40.24 -78.30
C GLN A 383 -3.42 39.34 -78.31
N GLY A 384 -4.58 39.92 -78.62
CA GLY A 384 -5.85 39.19 -78.67
C GLY A 384 -6.49 38.91 -77.30
N ILE A 385 -5.92 39.41 -76.21
CA ILE A 385 -6.45 39.33 -74.84
C ILE A 385 -6.95 40.71 -74.41
N THR A 386 -8.10 40.75 -73.74
CA THR A 386 -8.67 41.96 -73.14
C THR A 386 -8.29 42.01 -71.65
N TYR A 387 -7.66 43.10 -71.25
CA TYR A 387 -7.28 43.42 -69.87
C TYR A 387 -8.20 44.53 -69.37
N THR A 388 -9.03 44.25 -68.37
CA THR A 388 -9.95 45.21 -67.78
C THR A 388 -9.29 45.87 -66.57
N ILE A 389 -9.21 47.19 -66.59
CA ILE A 389 -8.65 48.00 -65.50
C ILE A 389 -9.77 48.82 -64.88
N SER A 390 -9.93 48.68 -63.56
CA SER A 390 -10.93 49.41 -62.77
C SER A 390 -10.26 50.27 -61.72
N LEU A 391 -10.47 51.58 -61.81
CA LEU A 391 -10.07 52.58 -60.82
C LEU A 391 -11.29 52.90 -59.96
N VAL A 392 -11.28 52.49 -58.69
CA VAL A 392 -12.47 52.56 -57.80
C VAL A 392 -12.16 53.06 -56.38
N ALA A 393 -10.92 53.49 -56.14
CA ALA A 393 -10.43 53.92 -54.83
C ALA A 393 -9.76 55.30 -54.90
N ASN A 394 -9.43 55.86 -53.73
CA ASN A 394 -8.56 57.02 -53.64
C ASN A 394 -7.10 56.56 -53.58
N TYR A 395 -6.38 56.76 -54.69
CA TYR A 395 -4.97 56.36 -54.79
C TYR A 395 -4.03 57.46 -54.28
N GLY A 396 -4.48 58.71 -54.14
CA GLY A 396 -3.71 59.83 -53.58
C GLY A 396 -2.54 60.34 -54.45
N THR A 397 -1.77 59.45 -55.09
CA THR A 397 -0.57 59.77 -55.88
C THR A 397 -0.50 59.01 -57.20
N MET A 398 0.35 59.48 -58.13
CA MET A 398 0.62 58.81 -59.41
C MET A 398 1.18 57.39 -59.23
N PRO A 399 2.20 57.13 -58.38
CA PRO A 399 2.69 55.78 -58.12
C PRO A 399 1.60 54.79 -57.69
N ASP A 400 0.72 55.17 -56.76
CA ASP A 400 -0.33 54.30 -56.24
C ASP A 400 -1.40 53.98 -57.30
N MET A 401 -1.73 54.98 -58.14
CA MET A 401 -2.63 54.77 -59.29
C MET A 401 -1.98 53.87 -60.36
N LEU A 402 -0.67 54.03 -60.62
CA LEU A 402 0.08 53.16 -61.53
C LEU A 402 0.15 51.72 -61.03
N VAL A 403 0.23 51.50 -59.71
CA VAL A 403 0.12 50.16 -59.11
C VAL A 403 -1.25 49.54 -59.42
N ALA A 404 -2.33 50.30 -59.28
CA ALA A 404 -3.68 49.81 -59.62
C ALA A 404 -3.82 49.47 -61.12
N ILE A 405 -3.27 50.32 -62.01
CA ILE A 405 -3.24 50.06 -63.46
C ILE A 405 -2.41 48.81 -63.77
N ASN A 406 -1.23 48.66 -63.16
CA ASN A 406 -0.37 47.49 -63.33
C ASN A 406 -1.01 46.20 -62.80
N GLY A 407 -1.78 46.28 -61.72
CA GLY A 407 -2.56 45.16 -61.21
C GLY A 407 -3.54 44.62 -62.25
N GLY A 408 -4.25 45.51 -62.96
CA GLY A 408 -5.14 45.14 -64.08
C GLY A 408 -4.41 44.63 -65.33
N LEU A 409 -3.10 44.87 -65.43
CA LEU A 409 -2.23 44.43 -66.53
C LEU A 409 -1.42 43.16 -66.20
N THR A 410 -1.67 42.52 -65.06
CA THR A 410 -0.94 41.33 -64.62
C THR A 410 -0.98 40.24 -65.70
N GLY A 411 0.20 39.71 -66.06
CA GLY A 411 0.35 38.68 -67.10
C GLY A 411 0.29 39.18 -68.55
N SER A 412 0.15 40.50 -68.79
CA SER A 412 0.10 41.06 -70.15
C SER A 412 1.46 41.26 -70.83
N GLY A 413 2.54 41.30 -70.05
CA GLY A 413 3.85 41.76 -70.53
C GLY A 413 3.91 43.27 -70.81
N LEU A 414 2.89 44.04 -70.44
CA LEU A 414 2.86 45.50 -70.44
C LEU A 414 3.11 46.04 -69.02
N ILE A 415 3.67 47.24 -68.94
CA ILE A 415 3.85 47.99 -67.69
C ILE A 415 3.43 49.45 -67.87
N ALA A 416 2.63 49.93 -66.93
CA ALA A 416 2.30 51.33 -66.74
C ALA A 416 3.37 52.01 -65.87
N HIS A 417 3.92 53.12 -66.35
CA HIS A 417 4.85 53.96 -65.61
C HIS A 417 4.59 55.44 -65.87
N ASP A 418 5.14 56.28 -65.00
CA ASP A 418 5.15 57.73 -65.21
C ASP A 418 6.19 58.08 -66.29
N ASP A 419 5.78 58.82 -67.31
CA ASP A 419 6.63 59.31 -68.38
C ASP A 419 6.49 60.83 -68.54
N ALA A 420 7.15 61.55 -67.62
CA ALA A 420 7.13 63.02 -67.51
C ALA A 420 5.75 63.59 -67.13
N GLY A 421 5.09 62.98 -66.15
CA GLY A 421 3.82 63.42 -65.56
C GLY A 421 2.58 62.83 -66.21
N VAL A 422 2.72 61.94 -67.21
CA VAL A 422 1.61 61.28 -67.89
C VAL A 422 1.75 59.76 -67.79
N VAL A 423 0.62 59.05 -67.79
CA VAL A 423 0.63 57.59 -67.78
C VAL A 423 1.08 57.06 -69.13
N ARG A 424 2.15 56.24 -69.13
CA ARG A 424 2.61 55.49 -70.30
C ARG A 424 2.57 54.00 -70.03
N ILE A 425 1.89 53.26 -70.90
CA ILE A 425 1.82 51.81 -70.91
C ILE A 425 2.65 51.30 -72.08
N VAL A 426 3.63 50.44 -71.82
CA VAL A 426 4.58 49.93 -72.81
C VAL A 426 4.91 48.48 -72.52
N GLU A 427 5.36 47.72 -73.51
CA GLU A 427 5.98 46.41 -73.27
C GLU A 427 7.13 46.50 -72.25
N ILE A 428 7.16 45.56 -71.30
CA ILE A 428 8.04 45.63 -70.12
C ILE A 428 9.53 45.45 -70.46
N SER A 429 9.87 44.61 -71.45
CA SER A 429 11.24 44.38 -71.92
C SER A 429 11.28 43.61 -73.26
N SER A 430 12.42 43.63 -73.95
CA SER A 430 12.69 42.82 -75.15
C SER A 430 12.90 41.33 -74.78
N PRO A 431 12.46 40.34 -75.60
CA PRO A 431 12.01 40.45 -77.00
C PRO A 431 10.64 41.11 -77.14
N TRP A 432 10.57 42.16 -77.95
CA TRP A 432 9.32 42.86 -78.25
C TRP A 432 8.39 41.91 -79.01
N ASN A 433 7.14 41.79 -78.60
CA ASN A 433 6.14 40.98 -79.30
C ASN A 433 5.63 41.70 -80.55
N GLY A 434 5.75 43.04 -80.60
CA GLY A 434 5.25 43.86 -81.69
C GLY A 434 3.72 43.90 -81.76
N GLY A 435 3.16 44.70 -82.67
CA GLY A 435 1.70 44.89 -82.79
C GLY A 435 1.20 46.18 -82.14
N SER A 436 -0.11 46.31 -81.95
CA SER A 436 -0.74 47.55 -81.48
C SER A 436 -1.52 47.31 -80.20
N ILE A 437 -1.30 48.15 -79.19
CA ILE A 437 -2.23 48.29 -78.06
C ILE A 437 -3.46 49.02 -78.58
N THR A 438 -4.65 48.48 -78.34
CA THR A 438 -5.91 49.20 -78.57
C THR A 438 -6.72 49.23 -77.27
N SER A 439 -7.75 50.06 -77.18
CA SER A 439 -8.50 50.24 -75.93
C SER A 439 -9.98 50.46 -76.18
N SER A 440 -10.80 50.31 -75.15
CA SER A 440 -12.10 50.98 -75.07
C SER A 440 -11.92 52.50 -74.90
N ALA A 441 -13.00 53.23 -74.64
CA ALA A 441 -12.89 54.64 -74.25
C ALA A 441 -11.97 54.78 -73.03
N LEU A 442 -10.82 55.44 -73.21
CA LEU A 442 -9.88 55.70 -72.13
C LEU A 442 -10.38 56.88 -71.29
N PRO A 443 -10.21 56.83 -69.96
CA PRO A 443 -10.63 57.93 -69.12
C PRO A 443 -9.81 59.19 -69.38
N ILE A 444 -10.51 60.29 -69.72
CA ILE A 444 -9.90 61.60 -70.00
C ILE A 444 -9.16 62.13 -68.75
N SER A 445 -9.71 61.82 -67.58
CA SER A 445 -9.16 62.06 -66.24
C SER A 445 -7.76 61.47 -66.02
N VAL A 446 -7.39 60.40 -66.74
CA VAL A 446 -6.12 59.64 -66.57
C VAL A 446 -5.19 59.79 -67.76
N PHE A 447 -5.72 59.72 -69.00
CA PHE A 447 -4.91 59.70 -70.22
C PHE A 447 -4.99 60.98 -71.06
N GLY A 448 -5.87 61.93 -70.69
CA GLY A 448 -6.15 63.13 -71.49
C GLY A 448 -7.06 62.85 -72.70
N GLY A 449 -7.48 63.92 -73.39
CA GLY A 449 -8.49 63.83 -74.46
C GLY A 449 -8.00 63.26 -75.80
N ALA A 450 -6.70 63.06 -75.98
CA ALA A 450 -6.11 62.56 -77.24
C ALA A 450 -4.84 61.73 -76.99
N PRO A 451 -4.93 60.57 -76.33
CA PRO A 451 -3.78 59.70 -76.06
C PRO A 451 -3.15 59.18 -77.37
N VAL A 452 -1.84 58.95 -77.33
CA VAL A 452 -1.05 58.54 -78.50
C VAL A 452 -0.72 57.05 -78.42
N PHE A 453 -1.09 56.30 -79.45
CA PHE A 453 -0.74 54.89 -79.61
C PHE A 453 0.39 54.74 -80.63
N THR A 454 1.43 54.00 -80.25
CA THR A 454 2.57 53.66 -81.12
C THR A 454 2.61 52.14 -81.28
N ALA A 455 2.52 51.65 -82.50
CA ALA A 455 2.64 50.23 -82.80
C ALA A 455 4.10 49.77 -82.67
N GLY A 456 4.29 48.61 -82.05
CA GLY A 456 5.58 47.94 -81.92
C GLY A 456 5.91 47.06 -83.12
N THR A 457 7.18 46.75 -83.28
CA THR A 457 7.69 45.74 -84.22
C THR A 457 8.38 44.62 -83.45
N ALA A 458 8.09 43.37 -83.81
CA ALA A 458 8.57 42.21 -83.07
C ALA A 458 10.10 42.07 -83.16
N SER A 459 10.74 41.63 -82.07
CA SER A 459 12.16 41.27 -82.05
C SER A 459 12.42 39.91 -82.68
N THR A 460 13.65 39.68 -83.18
CA THR A 460 14.10 38.38 -83.70
C THR A 460 15.04 37.71 -82.71
N GLY A 461 14.70 36.49 -82.25
CA GLY A 461 15.43 35.77 -81.20
C GLY A 461 15.15 36.32 -79.78
N GLY A 462 15.72 35.67 -78.76
CA GLY A 462 15.46 35.96 -77.34
C GLY A 462 14.50 34.97 -76.68
N SER A 463 14.31 35.06 -75.36
CA SER A 463 13.37 34.24 -74.60
C SER A 463 12.74 35.07 -73.47
N PRO A 464 11.42 34.95 -73.22
CA PRO A 464 10.75 35.73 -72.18
C PRO A 464 11.23 35.30 -70.79
N ALA A 465 11.06 36.18 -69.81
CA ALA A 465 11.30 35.81 -68.42
C ALA A 465 10.30 34.70 -68.00
N ILE A 466 10.79 33.70 -67.28
CA ILE A 466 9.97 32.66 -66.66
C ILE A 466 10.10 32.82 -65.15
N THR A 467 9.01 33.14 -64.46
CA THR A 467 8.93 33.05 -63.00
C THR A 467 9.02 31.59 -62.58
N ALA A 468 9.82 31.31 -61.54
CA ALA A 468 9.94 29.97 -60.99
C ALA A 468 8.54 29.40 -60.68
N ASN A 469 8.30 28.15 -61.03
CA ASN A 469 7.03 27.49 -60.77
C ASN A 469 7.17 26.00 -60.45
N VAL A 470 6.22 25.48 -59.67
CA VAL A 470 6.14 24.07 -59.27
C VAL A 470 4.75 23.51 -59.53
N THR A 471 4.69 22.19 -59.67
CA THR A 471 3.45 21.40 -59.60
C THR A 471 3.59 20.37 -58.48
N LEU A 472 2.50 20.03 -57.81
CA LEU A 472 2.51 19.14 -56.63
C LEU A 472 1.74 17.85 -56.91
N ALA A 473 2.08 16.77 -56.21
CA ALA A 473 1.41 15.47 -56.31
C ALA A 473 1.33 14.75 -54.94
N TYR A 474 0.36 13.85 -54.80
CA TYR A 474 0.17 13.04 -53.60
C TYR A 474 1.11 11.82 -53.58
N GLY A 475 1.74 11.55 -52.44
CA GLY A 475 2.49 10.31 -52.16
C GLY A 475 3.85 10.15 -52.85
N SER A 476 4.08 10.74 -54.03
CA SER A 476 5.39 10.82 -54.69
C SER A 476 5.37 11.86 -55.83
N ALA A 477 6.53 12.20 -56.41
CA ALA A 477 6.61 13.09 -57.57
C ALA A 477 5.79 12.63 -58.80
N SER A 478 5.57 11.32 -58.95
CA SER A 478 4.77 10.73 -60.03
C SER A 478 3.39 10.25 -59.57
N GLY A 479 2.95 10.68 -58.38
CA GLY A 479 1.67 10.32 -57.81
C GLY A 479 0.49 11.07 -58.45
N GLU A 480 -0.66 11.02 -57.78
CA GLU A 480 -1.87 11.71 -58.24
C GLU A 480 -1.67 13.24 -58.21
N ALA A 481 -2.05 13.92 -59.29
CA ALA A 481 -1.86 15.35 -59.44
C ALA A 481 -2.63 16.14 -58.38
N PHE A 482 -1.94 17.05 -57.69
CA PHE A 482 -2.59 17.99 -56.77
C PHE A 482 -3.24 19.12 -57.57
N SER A 483 -4.53 19.32 -57.36
CA SER A 483 -5.35 20.32 -58.05
C SER A 483 -6.42 20.89 -57.13
N GLY A 484 -7.08 21.97 -57.57
CA GLY A 484 -8.21 22.57 -56.84
C GLY A 484 -7.88 23.88 -56.10
N ILE A 485 -6.67 24.42 -56.25
CA ILE A 485 -6.40 25.80 -55.82
C ILE A 485 -7.03 26.77 -56.85
N PRO A 486 -7.80 27.80 -56.44
CA PRO A 486 -8.36 28.78 -57.36
C PRO A 486 -7.28 29.50 -58.19
N GLU A 487 -7.56 29.74 -59.47
CA GLU A 487 -6.65 30.48 -60.34
C GLU A 487 -6.53 31.95 -59.94
N GLY A 488 -5.38 32.55 -60.26
CA GLY A 488 -5.03 33.92 -59.87
C GLY A 488 -4.07 33.97 -58.67
N THR A 489 -3.89 35.15 -58.09
CA THR A 489 -2.99 35.34 -56.94
C THR A 489 -3.62 34.74 -55.69
N GLN A 490 -2.96 33.73 -55.11
CA GLN A 490 -3.35 33.08 -53.87
C GLN A 490 -2.33 33.35 -52.77
N ARG A 491 -2.81 33.57 -51.56
CA ARG A 491 -1.98 33.74 -50.37
C ARG A 491 -1.88 32.41 -49.64
N MET A 492 -0.67 31.83 -49.60
CA MET A 492 -0.42 30.49 -49.07
C MET A 492 1.04 30.33 -48.65
N SER A 493 1.36 29.26 -47.96
CA SER A 493 2.72 28.91 -47.56
C SER A 493 3.12 27.55 -48.10
N LEU A 494 4.37 27.43 -48.54
CA LEU A 494 4.94 26.20 -49.04
C LEU A 494 6.33 26.04 -48.41
N ALA A 495 6.46 25.07 -47.51
CA ALA A 495 7.69 24.77 -46.79
C ALA A 495 8.16 23.33 -47.09
N HIS A 496 9.39 22.99 -46.71
CA HIS A 496 9.78 21.57 -46.64
C HIS A 496 8.83 20.84 -45.68
N GLN A 497 8.59 19.53 -45.89
CA GLN A 497 7.63 18.78 -45.07
C GLN A 497 7.84 19.01 -43.57
N GLY A 498 6.76 19.36 -42.86
CA GLY A 498 6.74 19.70 -41.44
C GLY A 498 7.07 21.16 -41.10
N GLY A 499 7.73 21.91 -41.99
CA GLY A 499 8.06 23.31 -41.75
C GLY A 499 8.98 23.53 -40.54
N GLU A 500 9.88 22.58 -40.28
CA GLU A 500 10.73 22.55 -39.07
C GLU A 500 12.02 23.36 -39.22
N TYR A 501 12.35 24.11 -38.18
CA TYR A 501 13.56 24.92 -38.08
C TYR A 501 14.17 24.80 -36.68
N GLN A 502 15.51 24.81 -36.59
CA GLN A 502 16.22 24.87 -35.33
C GLN A 502 16.61 26.32 -35.01
N ILE A 503 16.36 26.76 -33.78
CA ILE A 503 16.83 28.06 -33.29
C ILE A 503 18.35 28.00 -33.08
N ILE A 504 19.09 28.94 -33.68
CA ILE A 504 20.54 29.08 -33.52
C ILE A 504 20.87 30.11 -32.45
N GLU A 505 20.16 31.23 -32.44
CA GLU A 505 20.38 32.34 -31.52
C GLU A 505 19.06 33.08 -31.30
N VAL A 506 18.89 33.64 -30.10
CA VAL A 506 17.73 34.46 -29.73
C VAL A 506 18.23 35.83 -29.25
N ASP A 507 17.62 36.88 -29.78
CA ASP A 507 17.89 38.28 -29.41
C ASP A 507 16.56 39.04 -29.26
N GLY A 508 16.14 39.24 -28.01
CA GLY A 508 14.91 39.94 -27.65
C GLY A 508 13.66 39.30 -28.26
N VAL A 509 13.09 39.96 -29.28
CA VAL A 509 11.89 39.53 -30.01
C VAL A 509 12.19 38.81 -31.33
N SER A 510 13.47 38.49 -31.57
CA SER A 510 13.92 37.85 -32.80
C SER A 510 14.68 36.56 -32.52
N ALA A 511 14.58 35.61 -33.44
CA ALA A 511 15.35 34.37 -33.45
C ALA A 511 16.01 34.18 -34.81
N SER A 512 17.28 33.77 -34.82
CA SER A 512 17.96 33.25 -36.00
C SER A 512 17.72 31.76 -36.09
N VAL A 513 17.23 31.27 -37.22
CA VAL A 513 16.86 29.87 -37.43
C VAL A 513 17.61 29.23 -38.59
N THR A 514 17.69 27.90 -38.59
CA THR A 514 18.17 27.09 -39.73
C THR A 514 17.15 25.99 -40.03
N ARG A 515 16.96 25.64 -41.30
CA ARG A 515 15.99 24.61 -41.71
C ARG A 515 16.44 23.23 -41.21
N LEU A 516 15.50 22.44 -40.71
CA LEU A 516 15.69 21.03 -40.40
C LEU A 516 15.05 20.15 -41.48
N VAL A 517 15.77 19.13 -41.94
CA VAL A 517 15.28 18.13 -42.89
C VAL A 517 15.51 16.75 -42.29
N GLY A 518 14.42 16.08 -41.90
CA GLY A 518 14.49 14.74 -41.28
C GLY A 518 15.33 14.70 -39.99
N GLY A 519 15.28 15.77 -39.19
CA GLY A 519 16.05 15.92 -37.95
C GLY A 519 17.51 16.34 -38.11
N VAL A 520 17.96 16.65 -39.33
CA VAL A 520 19.34 17.12 -39.61
C VAL A 520 19.32 18.57 -40.08
N VAL A 521 20.25 19.39 -39.57
CA VAL A 521 20.42 20.80 -39.98
C VAL A 521 20.80 20.87 -41.46
N ASP A 522 20.01 21.63 -42.21
CA ASP A 522 20.23 21.87 -43.63
C ASP A 522 21.04 23.16 -43.85
N SER A 523 22.35 22.98 -44.06
CA SER A 523 23.27 24.08 -44.30
C SER A 523 23.16 24.73 -45.70
N SER A 524 22.45 24.13 -46.66
CA SER A 524 22.28 24.75 -47.99
C SER A 524 21.12 25.74 -48.04
N TRP A 525 20.23 25.71 -47.05
CA TRP A 525 19.04 26.55 -47.03
C TRP A 525 19.40 28.05 -47.13
N PRO A 526 18.91 28.78 -48.16
CA PRO A 526 19.27 30.17 -48.41
C PRO A 526 18.59 31.19 -47.46
N GLY A 527 17.67 30.73 -46.61
CA GLY A 527 16.85 31.58 -45.74
C GLY A 527 15.55 32.04 -46.38
N PHE A 528 14.74 32.80 -45.64
CA PHE A 528 13.48 33.38 -46.11
C PHE A 528 13.71 34.64 -46.98
N SER A 529 12.87 34.84 -48.00
CA SER A 529 12.77 36.13 -48.70
C SER A 529 12.15 37.16 -47.76
N THR A 530 12.67 38.39 -47.75
CA THR A 530 12.21 39.44 -46.84
C THR A 530 10.72 39.73 -47.00
N ARG A 531 9.93 39.51 -45.95
CA ARG A 531 8.50 39.85 -45.92
C ARG A 531 7.98 40.00 -44.49
N THR A 532 6.95 40.83 -44.32
CA THR A 532 6.19 40.97 -43.08
C THR A 532 4.77 40.46 -43.29
N MET A 533 4.24 39.73 -42.33
CA MET A 533 2.93 39.09 -42.44
C MET A 533 2.21 39.06 -41.08
N ILE A 534 0.89 39.09 -41.13
CA ILE A 534 -0.01 39.04 -39.96
C ILE A 534 -0.70 37.68 -39.81
N ASP A 535 -0.65 36.86 -40.85
CA ASP A 535 -1.33 35.58 -41.01
C ASP A 535 -0.35 34.39 -40.87
N TYR A 536 0.70 34.57 -40.07
CA TYR A 536 1.70 33.53 -39.80
C TYR A 536 1.21 32.54 -38.72
N SER A 537 1.93 31.43 -38.59
CA SER A 537 1.94 30.64 -37.35
C SER A 537 3.36 30.27 -36.99
N ALA A 538 3.70 30.36 -35.71
CA ALA A 538 5.01 29.99 -35.18
C ALA A 538 4.81 29.23 -33.87
N THR A 539 5.16 27.95 -33.87
CA THR A 539 4.91 27.04 -32.73
C THR A 539 6.21 26.33 -32.39
N GLY A 540 6.67 26.43 -31.15
CA GLY A 540 7.88 25.75 -30.70
C GLY A 540 7.55 24.52 -29.88
N ILE A 541 8.10 23.35 -30.23
CA ILE A 541 8.16 22.21 -29.30
C ILE A 541 9.55 22.23 -28.68
N SER A 542 9.61 22.48 -27.38
CA SER A 542 10.84 22.23 -26.65
C SER A 542 10.95 20.72 -26.41
N ASP A 543 11.94 20.05 -27.02
CA ASP A 543 12.38 18.73 -26.58
C ASP A 543 13.00 18.92 -25.19
N ASN A 544 12.14 18.96 -24.17
CA ASN A 544 12.59 19.14 -22.81
C ASN A 544 13.37 17.88 -22.41
N ASP A 545 14.67 18.03 -22.17
CA ASP A 545 15.52 16.98 -21.59
C ASP A 545 15.27 16.81 -20.08
N SER A 546 14.12 17.27 -19.59
CA SER A 546 13.70 17.12 -18.21
C SER A 546 13.32 15.68 -17.90
N TRP A 547 13.88 15.18 -16.80
CA TRP A 547 13.65 13.84 -16.30
C TRP A 547 13.06 13.92 -14.90
N MET A 548 12.13 13.03 -14.58
CA MET A 548 11.70 12.83 -13.22
C MET A 548 12.61 11.80 -12.56
N GLY A 549 13.22 12.18 -11.44
CA GLY A 549 14.32 11.44 -10.82
C GLY A 549 15.70 12.04 -11.20
N PRO A 550 16.81 11.32 -10.95
CA PRO A 550 16.88 9.90 -10.66
C PRO A 550 16.55 9.54 -9.21
N PHE A 551 15.87 8.42 -9.02
CA PHE A 551 15.56 7.86 -7.71
C PHE A 551 16.15 6.46 -7.57
N LEU A 552 16.61 6.12 -6.37
CA LEU A 552 17.10 4.78 -6.09
C LEU A 552 15.92 3.80 -6.00
N ALA A 553 16.05 2.66 -6.69
CA ALA A 553 15.08 1.57 -6.64
C ALA A 553 15.17 0.75 -5.34
N CYS A 554 16.26 0.92 -4.59
CA CYS A 554 16.52 0.24 -3.33
C CYS A 554 17.38 1.13 -2.41
N PRO A 555 17.56 0.73 -1.15
CA PRO A 555 18.46 1.40 -0.20
C PRO A 555 19.90 1.50 -0.73
N ASP A 556 20.65 2.51 -0.28
CA ASP A 556 22.04 2.76 -0.68
C ASP A 556 23.02 1.63 -0.29
N ASN A 557 22.68 0.85 0.74
CA ASN A 557 23.47 -0.29 1.23
C ASN A 557 23.03 -1.64 0.67
N GLU A 558 22.03 -1.68 -0.22
CA GLU A 558 21.45 -2.90 -0.77
C GLU A 558 21.60 -2.95 -2.29
N VAL A 559 21.38 -4.14 -2.85
CA VAL A 559 21.37 -4.37 -4.29
C VAL A 559 20.11 -5.10 -4.72
N VAL A 560 19.69 -4.86 -5.96
CA VAL A 560 18.52 -5.50 -6.56
C VAL A 560 18.91 -6.22 -7.84
N ASN A 561 18.17 -7.27 -8.19
CA ASN A 561 18.29 -7.94 -9.49
C ASN A 561 17.11 -7.66 -10.42
N ALA A 562 16.09 -6.95 -9.96
CA ALA A 562 14.96 -6.51 -10.76
C ALA A 562 14.35 -5.26 -10.15
N PHE A 563 13.71 -4.43 -10.97
CA PHE A 563 12.90 -3.32 -10.52
C PHE A 563 11.60 -3.22 -11.33
N GLU A 564 10.60 -2.57 -10.75
CA GLU A 564 9.29 -2.34 -11.35
C GLU A 564 8.90 -0.87 -11.25
N VAL A 565 8.30 -0.36 -12.31
CA VAL A 565 7.74 0.99 -12.40
C VAL A 565 6.25 0.88 -12.69
N ASN A 566 5.41 1.47 -11.84
CA ASN A 566 3.99 1.59 -12.11
C ASN A 566 3.67 2.97 -12.70
N PHE A 567 2.92 3.00 -13.80
CA PHE A 567 2.27 4.21 -14.31
C PHE A 567 0.77 4.16 -14.08
N SER A 568 0.18 5.29 -13.70
CA SER A 568 -1.26 5.46 -13.48
C SER A 568 -1.82 6.54 -14.38
N PHE A 569 -3.01 6.30 -14.92
CA PHE A 569 -3.80 7.20 -15.73
C PHE A 569 -5.20 7.34 -15.12
N PRO A 570 -5.38 8.17 -14.07
CA PRO A 570 -6.65 8.28 -13.35
C PRO A 570 -7.84 8.69 -14.23
N SER A 571 -7.58 9.45 -15.30
CA SER A 571 -8.59 9.91 -16.27
C SER A 571 -8.69 9.05 -17.53
N GLY A 572 -7.96 7.92 -17.57
CA GLY A 572 -7.82 7.06 -18.73
C GLY A 572 -6.90 7.63 -19.82
N ILE A 573 -6.91 6.96 -20.97
CA ILE A 573 -6.18 7.33 -22.20
C ILE A 573 -7.20 7.34 -23.34
N CYS A 574 -7.62 8.53 -23.76
CA CYS A 574 -8.63 8.72 -24.81
C CYS A 574 -8.54 10.11 -25.45
N GLY A 575 -8.53 10.19 -26.78
CA GLY A 575 -8.66 11.46 -27.52
C GLY A 575 -10.13 11.77 -27.83
N PHE A 576 -10.45 13.03 -28.09
CA PHE A 576 -11.79 13.46 -28.54
C PHE A 576 -11.70 14.29 -29.81
N ASP A 577 -12.62 14.06 -30.74
CA ASP A 577 -12.73 14.93 -31.91
C ASP A 577 -13.57 16.18 -31.66
N SER A 578 -13.61 17.07 -32.65
CA SER A 578 -14.41 18.31 -32.62
C SER A 578 -15.92 18.08 -32.47
N LYS A 579 -16.40 16.83 -32.56
CA LYS A 579 -17.78 16.40 -32.34
C LYS A 579 -17.95 15.55 -31.07
N GLY A 580 -16.90 15.43 -30.25
CA GLY A 580 -16.90 14.68 -28.99
C GLY A 580 -16.80 13.16 -29.14
N LYS A 581 -16.51 12.63 -30.34
CA LYS A 581 -16.31 11.19 -30.55
C LYS A 581 -14.93 10.76 -30.05
N LYS A 582 -14.89 9.66 -29.31
CA LYS A 582 -13.67 9.05 -28.79
C LYS A 582 -12.74 8.59 -29.92
N ARG A 583 -11.44 8.81 -29.75
CA ARG A 583 -10.34 8.39 -30.64
C ARG A 583 -9.22 7.74 -29.84
N ILE A 584 -8.42 6.92 -30.51
CA ILE A 584 -7.19 6.37 -29.93
C ILE A 584 -6.25 7.52 -29.60
N ARG A 585 -5.73 7.52 -28.37
CA ARG A 585 -4.67 8.42 -27.91
C ARG A 585 -3.42 7.59 -27.63
N HIS A 586 -2.27 8.13 -28.05
CA HIS A 586 -0.96 7.59 -27.77
C HIS A 586 -0.32 8.35 -26.61
N CYS A 587 0.17 7.62 -25.61
CA CYS A 587 1.00 8.16 -24.54
C CYS A 587 2.37 7.51 -24.64
N GLU A 588 3.39 8.32 -24.86
CA GLU A 588 4.75 7.84 -25.05
C GLU A 588 5.59 8.09 -23.81
N TRP A 589 6.36 7.08 -23.40
CA TRP A 589 7.15 7.14 -22.19
C TRP A 589 8.56 6.61 -22.43
N GLU A 590 9.48 7.09 -21.61
CA GLU A 590 10.85 6.61 -21.54
C GLU A 590 11.27 6.38 -20.10
N ILE A 591 11.81 5.20 -19.83
CA ILE A 591 12.42 4.83 -18.55
C ILE A 591 13.90 4.63 -18.80
N GLN A 592 14.71 5.35 -18.06
CA GLN A 592 16.15 5.17 -18.05
C GLN A 592 16.63 4.67 -16.70
N TYR A 593 17.57 3.73 -16.72
CA TYR A 593 18.15 3.15 -15.52
C TYR A 593 19.64 2.88 -15.70
N ARG A 594 20.38 2.90 -14.60
CA ARG A 594 21.80 2.48 -14.55
C ARG A 594 22.20 2.07 -13.14
N VAL A 595 23.33 1.39 -13.03
CA VAL A 595 23.95 1.11 -11.73
C VAL A 595 24.53 2.41 -11.17
N TYR A 596 24.09 2.79 -9.97
CA TYR A 596 24.52 3.99 -9.26
C TYR A 596 26.03 3.98 -9.03
N GLY A 597 26.69 5.12 -9.29
CA GLY A 597 28.13 5.28 -9.10
C GLY A 597 29.03 4.51 -10.09
N SER A 598 28.48 3.76 -11.05
CA SER A 598 29.26 2.99 -12.03
C SER A 598 29.96 3.84 -13.10
N GLY A 599 29.50 5.08 -13.32
CA GLY A 599 29.94 5.93 -14.44
C GLY A 599 29.47 5.45 -15.81
N ALA A 600 28.68 4.37 -15.88
CA ALA A 600 28.11 3.87 -17.13
C ALA A 600 27.01 4.81 -17.68
N GLY A 601 26.83 4.77 -19.00
CA GLY A 601 25.73 5.46 -19.66
C GLY A 601 24.36 4.92 -19.22
N TRP A 602 23.32 5.73 -19.39
CA TRP A 602 21.95 5.32 -19.11
C TRP A 602 21.49 4.26 -20.10
N THR A 603 20.89 3.18 -19.59
CA THR A 603 20.15 2.24 -20.43
C THR A 603 18.73 2.75 -20.57
N SER A 604 18.22 2.87 -21.79
CA SER A 604 16.88 3.41 -22.08
C SER A 604 15.93 2.32 -22.58
N LYS A 605 14.69 2.35 -22.10
CA LYS A 605 13.55 1.64 -22.67
C LYS A 605 12.42 2.64 -22.92
N GLN A 606 11.91 2.61 -24.14
CA GLN A 606 10.77 3.43 -24.56
C GLN A 606 9.54 2.54 -24.78
N GLY A 607 8.36 3.11 -24.61
CA GLY A 607 7.10 2.43 -24.88
C GLY A 607 5.97 3.40 -25.20
N VAL A 608 4.88 2.84 -25.72
CA VAL A 608 3.69 3.60 -26.12
C VAL A 608 2.44 2.88 -25.62
N TYR A 609 1.57 3.59 -24.92
CA TYR A 609 0.22 3.13 -24.61
C TYR A 609 -0.77 3.76 -25.60
N ALA A 610 -1.47 2.93 -26.39
CA ALA A 610 -2.41 3.38 -27.42
C ALA A 610 -3.82 2.88 -27.13
N LEU A 611 -4.66 3.72 -26.53
CA LEU A 611 -5.99 3.31 -26.04
C LEU A 611 -7.09 4.34 -26.31
N GLN A 612 -8.34 3.89 -26.19
CA GLN A 612 -9.56 4.69 -26.31
C GLN A 612 -10.47 4.43 -25.09
N ASN A 613 -9.90 4.52 -23.88
CA ASN A 613 -10.57 4.20 -22.63
C ASN A 613 -10.55 5.40 -21.68
N VAL A 614 -11.70 5.73 -21.10
CA VAL A 614 -11.90 6.91 -20.23
C VAL A 614 -11.94 6.53 -18.73
N ASN A 615 -11.86 5.24 -18.42
CA ASN A 615 -11.77 4.75 -17.05
C ASN A 615 -10.32 4.89 -16.56
N GLY A 616 -10.13 4.89 -15.24
CA GLY A 616 -8.79 4.81 -14.66
C GLY A 616 -8.03 3.57 -15.16
N LEU A 617 -6.79 3.76 -15.59
CA LEU A 617 -5.90 2.70 -16.06
C LEU A 617 -4.59 2.74 -15.29
N GLY A 618 -3.87 1.63 -15.28
CA GLY A 618 -2.46 1.63 -14.92
C GLY A 618 -1.71 0.46 -15.54
N PHE A 619 -0.39 0.58 -15.51
CA PHE A 619 0.54 -0.36 -16.13
C PHE A 619 1.73 -0.58 -15.21
N THR A 620 2.23 -1.81 -15.14
CA THR A 620 3.44 -2.18 -14.39
C THR A 620 4.51 -2.63 -15.37
N GLU A 621 5.59 -1.86 -15.49
CA GLU A 621 6.76 -2.18 -16.30
C GLU A 621 7.83 -2.84 -15.41
N ARG A 622 8.17 -4.09 -15.73
CA ARG A 622 9.20 -4.87 -15.03
C ARG A 622 10.50 -4.91 -15.82
N PHE A 623 11.62 -4.82 -15.09
CA PHE A 623 12.98 -4.88 -15.61
C PHE A 623 13.79 -5.86 -14.78
N ASP A 624 14.30 -6.93 -15.39
CA ASP A 624 15.27 -7.83 -14.77
C ASP A 624 16.69 -7.38 -15.18
N LEU A 625 17.60 -7.30 -14.22
CA LEU A 625 18.97 -6.81 -14.40
C LEU A 625 19.91 -7.98 -14.72
N GLU A 626 20.85 -7.77 -15.64
CA GLU A 626 21.85 -8.79 -16.00
C GLU A 626 22.75 -9.18 -14.82
N ALA A 627 23.04 -8.22 -13.94
CA ALA A 627 23.78 -8.41 -12.71
C ALA A 627 23.12 -7.61 -11.59
N PRO A 628 23.12 -8.11 -10.34
CA PRO A 628 22.60 -7.34 -9.22
C PRO A 628 23.40 -6.07 -8.97
N GLY A 629 22.72 -4.97 -8.66
CA GLY A 629 23.35 -3.70 -8.36
C GLY A 629 22.41 -2.71 -7.67
N LEU A 630 22.99 -1.64 -7.13
CA LEU A 630 22.25 -0.47 -6.67
C LEU A 630 21.81 0.32 -7.91
N VAL A 631 20.53 0.35 -8.21
CA VAL A 631 20.02 0.96 -9.46
C VAL A 631 19.31 2.28 -9.18
N GLU A 632 19.66 3.29 -9.97
CA GLU A 632 18.89 4.52 -10.06
C GLU A 632 18.06 4.54 -11.34
N VAL A 633 16.82 5.02 -11.22
CA VAL A 633 15.80 5.02 -12.27
C VAL A 633 15.27 6.45 -12.43
N ARG A 634 15.09 6.87 -13.68
CA ARG A 634 14.42 8.12 -14.04
C ARG A 634 13.42 7.87 -15.16
N CYS A 635 12.31 8.61 -15.13
CA CYS A 635 11.23 8.46 -16.10
C CYS A 635 10.91 9.82 -16.74
N ARG A 636 10.48 9.80 -18.00
CA ARG A 636 9.86 10.96 -18.64
C ARG A 636 8.72 10.56 -19.57
N ARG A 637 7.82 11.51 -19.81
CA ARG A 637 6.86 11.46 -20.90
C ARG A 637 7.50 12.06 -22.16
N ARG A 638 7.22 11.50 -23.33
CA ARG A 638 7.85 11.92 -24.60
C ARG A 638 6.95 12.77 -25.51
N ASN A 639 5.67 12.89 -25.20
CA ASN A 639 4.72 13.66 -25.99
C ASN A 639 3.82 14.52 -25.11
N GLU A 640 3.29 15.63 -25.66
CA GLU A 640 2.45 16.59 -24.94
C GLU A 640 1.30 15.92 -24.18
N GLN A 641 0.99 16.40 -22.96
CA GLN A 641 -0.18 15.97 -22.19
C GLN A 641 -1.41 16.82 -22.55
N GLY A 642 -2.56 16.19 -22.77
CA GLY A 642 -3.83 16.88 -23.03
C GLY A 642 -4.04 17.36 -24.48
N SER A 643 -3.04 17.22 -25.35
CA SER A 643 -3.08 17.75 -26.71
C SER A 643 -4.26 17.21 -27.54
N ASN A 644 -4.82 18.06 -28.41
CA ASN A 644 -5.99 17.74 -29.24
C ASN A 644 -7.21 17.26 -28.43
N ASN A 645 -7.50 17.91 -27.29
CA ASN A 645 -8.62 17.59 -26.41
C ASN A 645 -8.58 16.10 -25.99
N ALA A 646 -7.45 15.68 -25.40
CA ALA A 646 -7.26 14.31 -24.91
C ALA A 646 -7.34 14.22 -23.38
N ARG A 647 -7.77 13.06 -22.88
CA ARG A 647 -7.62 12.64 -21.48
C ARG A 647 -6.50 11.63 -21.42
N ASP A 648 -5.37 12.02 -20.87
CA ASP A 648 -4.18 11.20 -20.83
C ASP A 648 -3.18 11.59 -19.73
N SER A 649 -3.67 12.16 -18.63
CA SER A 649 -2.83 12.52 -17.48
C SER A 649 -2.07 11.31 -16.95
N MET A 650 -0.75 11.39 -16.99
CA MET A 650 0.14 10.26 -16.68
C MET A 650 0.90 10.52 -15.38
N PHE A 651 0.87 9.57 -14.45
CA PHE A 651 1.56 9.66 -13.18
C PHE A 651 2.53 8.49 -12.97
N TRP A 652 3.71 8.76 -12.43
CA TRP A 652 4.59 7.74 -11.87
C TRP A 652 4.07 7.32 -10.50
N HIS A 653 3.42 6.16 -10.46
CA HIS A 653 2.65 5.69 -9.31
C HIS A 653 3.51 5.03 -8.25
N ALA A 654 4.49 4.21 -8.65
CA ALA A 654 5.41 3.54 -7.74
C ALA A 654 6.71 3.14 -8.44
N LEU A 655 7.81 3.10 -7.67
CA LEU A 655 9.08 2.48 -8.04
C LEU A 655 9.42 1.42 -7.00
N ARG A 656 9.78 0.21 -7.44
CA ARG A 656 10.16 -0.88 -6.53
C ARG A 656 11.37 -1.64 -6.99
N GLY A 657 12.19 -2.08 -6.07
CA GLY A 657 13.34 -2.96 -6.33
C GLY A 657 13.23 -4.29 -5.59
N ARG A 658 13.54 -5.40 -6.27
CA ARG A 658 13.53 -6.74 -5.65
C ARG A 658 14.86 -6.99 -4.95
N LEU A 659 14.83 -7.01 -3.62
CA LEU A 659 15.98 -7.34 -2.78
C LEU A 659 16.34 -8.82 -2.91
N LEU A 660 17.64 -9.12 -2.82
CA LEU A 660 18.13 -10.49 -2.97
C LEU A 660 17.94 -11.32 -1.70
N ALA A 661 18.09 -10.69 -0.54
CA ALA A 661 18.04 -11.37 0.74
C ALA A 661 16.59 -11.65 1.15
N ARG A 662 16.23 -12.93 1.17
CA ARG A 662 14.99 -13.43 1.79
C ARG A 662 15.18 -14.86 2.31
N PRO A 663 14.56 -15.22 3.45
CA PRO A 663 14.47 -16.63 3.86
C PRO A 663 13.68 -17.46 2.85
N SER A 664 14.12 -18.68 2.58
CA SER A 664 13.34 -19.64 1.79
C SER A 664 12.28 -20.36 2.63
N SER A 665 12.40 -20.37 3.95
CA SER A 665 11.48 -21.04 4.86
C SER A 665 11.45 -20.34 6.21
N TYR A 666 10.31 -20.42 6.90
CA TYR A 666 10.11 -19.82 8.22
C TYR A 666 9.75 -20.92 9.22
N ALA A 667 10.66 -21.20 10.15
CA ALA A 667 10.49 -22.27 11.13
C ALA A 667 9.37 -21.92 12.13
N GLY A 668 8.56 -22.92 12.48
CA GLY A 668 7.61 -22.81 13.58
C GLY A 668 6.39 -21.90 13.33
N VAL A 669 6.15 -21.38 12.12
CA VAL A 669 5.00 -20.50 11.84
C VAL A 669 4.22 -20.91 10.60
N THR A 670 2.89 -20.79 10.63
CA THR A 670 2.06 -20.97 9.42
C THR A 670 1.99 -19.66 8.65
N LEU A 671 2.30 -19.71 7.35
CA LEU A 671 2.21 -18.56 6.45
C LEU A 671 1.08 -18.72 5.44
N MET A 672 0.54 -17.59 4.99
CA MET A 672 -0.42 -17.53 3.89
C MET A 672 0.06 -16.49 2.88
N ALA A 673 0.25 -16.91 1.63
CA ALA A 673 0.46 -15.99 0.53
C ALA A 673 -0.89 -15.72 -0.13
N ALA A 674 -1.31 -14.46 -0.21
CA ALA A 674 -2.61 -14.06 -0.74
C ALA A 674 -2.48 -13.02 -1.85
N THR A 675 -3.40 -13.09 -2.80
CA THR A 675 -3.58 -12.10 -3.88
C THR A 675 -5.01 -11.59 -3.83
N VAL A 676 -5.18 -10.27 -3.77
CA VAL A 676 -6.46 -9.57 -3.69
C VAL A 676 -6.56 -8.60 -4.88
N GLU A 677 -7.61 -8.67 -5.67
CA GLU A 677 -7.91 -7.63 -6.67
C GLU A 677 -8.57 -6.41 -6.02
N THR A 678 -8.03 -5.24 -6.32
CA THR A 678 -8.48 -3.92 -5.87
C THR A 678 -9.07 -3.14 -7.04
N GLY A 679 -10.32 -2.69 -6.92
CA GLY A 679 -11.05 -1.95 -7.96
C GLY A 679 -12.55 -2.24 -8.00
N GLY A 680 -13.38 -1.23 -7.71
CA GLY A 680 -14.84 -1.23 -7.92
C GLY A 680 -15.71 -2.10 -7.01
N VAL A 681 -15.14 -3.01 -6.21
CA VAL A 681 -15.91 -3.96 -5.35
C VAL A 681 -15.70 -3.73 -3.86
N LEU A 682 -14.57 -3.16 -3.48
CA LEU A 682 -14.18 -2.93 -2.09
C LEU A 682 -13.51 -1.56 -1.95
N ALA A 683 -13.63 -0.95 -0.77
CA ALA A 683 -12.97 0.32 -0.48
C ALA A 683 -11.45 0.10 -0.33
N ALA A 684 -10.63 1.05 -0.81
CA ALA A 684 -9.16 0.96 -0.81
C ALA A 684 -8.52 0.62 0.56
N GLN A 685 -9.21 0.93 1.67
CA GLN A 685 -8.77 0.61 3.04
C GLN A 685 -9.14 -0.82 3.51
N SER A 686 -10.06 -1.51 2.83
CA SER A 686 -10.55 -2.85 3.19
C SER A 686 -9.77 -3.97 2.50
N ASP A 687 -9.15 -3.71 1.36
CA ASP A 687 -8.47 -4.72 0.53
C ASP A 687 -7.17 -5.26 1.13
N ARG A 688 -6.65 -4.54 2.12
CA ARG A 688 -5.43 -4.89 2.87
C ARG A 688 -5.73 -5.44 4.26
N ARG A 689 -6.99 -5.77 4.55
CA ARG A 689 -7.44 -6.31 5.83
C ARG A 689 -7.83 -7.76 5.66
N VAL A 690 -6.86 -8.65 5.62
CA VAL A 690 -7.13 -10.08 5.61
C VAL A 690 -7.29 -10.55 7.06
N SER A 691 -8.38 -11.25 7.35
CA SER A 691 -8.58 -11.93 8.62
C SER A 691 -8.95 -13.38 8.40
N VAL A 692 -8.49 -14.25 9.29
CA VAL A 692 -8.69 -15.69 9.20
C VAL A 692 -9.21 -16.18 10.55
N VAL A 693 -10.32 -16.93 10.55
CA VAL A 693 -10.73 -17.69 11.72
C VAL A 693 -9.99 -19.03 11.69
N GLY A 694 -8.85 -19.09 12.35
CA GLY A 694 -7.98 -20.26 12.38
C GLY A 694 -8.29 -21.18 13.57
N THR A 695 -8.09 -22.48 13.39
CA THR A 695 -8.11 -23.49 14.46
C THR A 695 -6.71 -24.07 14.64
N ARG A 696 -6.18 -23.98 15.86
CA ARG A 696 -4.90 -24.56 16.25
C ARG A 696 -4.91 -26.08 16.14
N ILE A 697 -3.90 -26.64 15.46
CA ILE A 697 -3.59 -28.07 15.49
C ILE A 697 -2.43 -28.26 16.48
N TYR A 698 -2.68 -29.00 17.55
CA TYR A 698 -1.68 -29.32 18.57
C TYR A 698 -0.87 -30.56 18.18
N GLU A 699 0.32 -30.71 18.76
CA GLU A 699 1.14 -31.92 18.62
C GLU A 699 0.52 -33.13 19.34
N THR A 700 -0.12 -32.86 20.48
CA THR A 700 -0.79 -33.85 21.35
C THR A 700 -2.19 -33.35 21.69
N GLY A 701 -3.17 -34.27 21.77
CA GLY A 701 -4.58 -33.93 22.04
C GLY A 701 -5.37 -33.55 20.78
N ALA A 702 -6.70 -33.43 20.92
CA ALA A 702 -7.56 -33.08 19.80
C ALA A 702 -7.43 -31.58 19.44
N ALA A 703 -7.56 -31.23 18.16
CA ALA A 703 -7.60 -29.83 17.75
C ALA A 703 -8.69 -29.07 18.51
N ARG A 704 -8.39 -27.85 18.94
CA ARG A 704 -9.26 -26.99 19.76
C ARG A 704 -9.57 -27.45 21.20
N SER A 705 -9.13 -28.64 21.61
CA SER A 705 -9.38 -29.14 22.98
C SER A 705 -8.63 -28.36 24.06
N ILE A 706 -9.13 -28.46 25.30
CA ILE A 706 -8.49 -27.86 26.48
C ILE A 706 -7.24 -28.67 26.86
N SER A 707 -7.34 -30.00 26.86
CA SER A 707 -6.19 -30.91 27.03
C SER A 707 -5.07 -30.62 26.04
N GLY A 708 -5.38 -30.45 24.74
CA GLY A 708 -4.38 -30.10 23.73
C GLY A 708 -3.67 -28.77 24.02
N ALA A 709 -4.39 -27.76 24.50
CA ALA A 709 -3.79 -26.49 24.93
C ALA A 709 -2.88 -26.67 26.15
N LEU A 710 -3.31 -27.46 27.16
CA LEU A 710 -2.50 -27.76 28.34
C LEU A 710 -1.22 -28.50 27.99
N TYR A 711 -1.31 -29.55 27.16
CA TYR A 711 -0.14 -30.30 26.71
C TYR A 711 0.81 -29.42 25.89
N HIS A 712 0.28 -28.54 25.05
CA HIS A 712 1.10 -27.63 24.26
C HIS A 712 1.96 -26.71 25.15
N VAL A 713 1.33 -26.03 26.12
CA VAL A 713 2.04 -25.17 27.08
C VAL A 713 2.96 -25.99 28.00
N GLY A 714 2.50 -27.15 28.46
CA GLY A 714 3.28 -28.04 29.32
C GLY A 714 4.56 -28.52 28.64
N HIS A 715 4.46 -29.02 27.41
CA HIS A 715 5.60 -29.50 26.63
C HIS A 715 6.56 -28.38 26.23
N SER A 716 6.08 -27.18 25.89
CA SER A 716 6.96 -26.06 25.55
C SER A 716 7.81 -25.60 26.75
N LEU A 717 7.33 -25.83 27.97
CA LEU A 717 8.03 -25.52 29.22
C LEU A 717 8.80 -26.72 29.82
N GLY A 718 8.65 -27.92 29.27
CA GLY A 718 9.23 -29.15 29.82
C GLY A 718 8.59 -29.63 31.12
N LEU A 719 7.32 -29.30 31.36
CA LEU A 719 6.56 -29.76 32.53
C LEU A 719 6.15 -31.23 32.37
N ALA A 720 6.19 -31.97 33.49
CA ALA A 720 5.61 -33.30 33.57
C ALA A 720 4.09 -33.15 33.79
N MET A 721 3.31 -33.45 32.74
CA MET A 721 1.85 -33.30 32.77
C MET A 721 1.19 -34.58 33.29
N ASP A 722 0.20 -34.43 34.18
CA ASP A 722 -0.67 -35.52 34.63
C ASP A 722 -1.70 -35.85 33.54
N ALA A 723 -1.27 -36.62 32.55
CA ALA A 723 -2.08 -36.92 31.38
C ALA A 723 -3.35 -37.70 31.71
N GLU A 724 -3.32 -38.55 32.74
CA GLU A 724 -4.48 -39.35 33.14
C GLU A 724 -5.61 -38.45 33.67
N ALA A 725 -5.31 -37.55 34.62
CA ALA A 725 -6.31 -36.63 35.15
C ALA A 725 -6.84 -35.67 34.06
N ILE A 726 -5.95 -35.15 33.22
CA ILE A 726 -6.31 -34.23 32.12
C ILE A 726 -7.23 -34.93 31.11
N ASP A 727 -6.89 -36.13 30.66
CA ASP A 727 -7.67 -36.86 29.66
C ASP A 727 -9.02 -37.35 30.22
N VAL A 728 -9.08 -37.70 31.51
CA VAL A 728 -10.34 -38.02 32.19
C VAL A 728 -11.25 -36.79 32.21
N LEU A 729 -10.74 -35.59 32.55
CA LEU A 729 -11.55 -34.38 32.52
C LEU A 729 -11.99 -34.00 31.10
N GLU A 730 -11.12 -34.15 30.10
CA GLU A 730 -11.43 -33.89 28.71
C GLU A 730 -12.58 -34.78 28.23
N SER A 731 -12.46 -36.09 28.46
CA SER A 731 -13.43 -37.09 27.99
C SER A 731 -14.75 -37.08 28.77
N THR A 732 -14.71 -36.78 30.08
CA THR A 732 -15.89 -36.84 30.96
C THR A 732 -16.68 -35.54 30.95
N TYR A 733 -16.00 -34.39 30.90
CA TYR A 733 -16.62 -33.08 31.10
C TYR A 733 -16.43 -32.14 29.92
N TRP A 734 -15.19 -31.89 29.49
CA TRP A 734 -14.93 -30.77 28.56
C TRP A 734 -15.46 -31.03 27.16
N THR A 735 -15.08 -32.14 26.53
CA THR A 735 -15.56 -32.51 25.19
C THR A 735 -17.09 -32.71 25.17
N PRO A 736 -17.71 -33.50 26.08
CA PRO A 736 -19.17 -33.63 26.12
C PRO A 736 -19.91 -32.32 26.38
N GLY A 737 -19.33 -31.44 27.20
CA GLY A 737 -19.88 -30.12 27.52
C GLY A 737 -19.64 -29.06 26.44
N SER A 738 -18.94 -29.40 25.35
CA SER A 738 -18.45 -28.43 24.35
C SER A 738 -17.66 -27.28 24.99
N GLU A 739 -16.89 -27.59 26.03
CA GLU A 739 -16.01 -26.67 26.73
C GLU A 739 -14.66 -26.62 26.02
N TYR A 740 -14.41 -25.54 25.27
CA TYR A 740 -13.15 -25.27 24.56
C TYR A 740 -12.42 -24.06 25.15
N PHE A 741 -11.12 -23.96 24.87
CA PHE A 741 -10.30 -22.77 25.11
C PHE A 741 -9.87 -22.15 23.78
N ASP A 742 -10.43 -20.98 23.47
CA ASP A 742 -10.27 -20.27 22.21
C ASP A 742 -9.66 -18.88 22.46
N TYR A 743 -8.35 -18.74 22.25
CA TYR A 743 -7.61 -17.54 22.62
C TYR A 743 -6.44 -17.29 21.66
N ALA A 744 -6.13 -16.04 21.38
CA ALA A 744 -4.92 -15.68 20.66
C ALA A 744 -4.19 -14.58 21.42
N THR A 745 -2.90 -14.77 21.64
CA THR A 745 -2.05 -13.78 22.31
C THR A 745 -0.78 -13.53 21.49
N GLY A 746 -0.36 -12.26 21.45
CA GLY A 746 1.00 -11.87 21.04
C GLY A 746 1.77 -11.20 22.19
N ASP A 747 1.18 -11.21 23.39
CA ASP A 747 1.71 -10.54 24.57
C ASP A 747 2.41 -11.55 25.48
N SER A 748 3.42 -11.09 26.21
CA SER A 748 4.12 -11.91 27.21
C SER A 748 3.23 -12.06 28.46
N ILE A 749 2.73 -13.27 28.70
CA ILE A 749 2.01 -13.63 29.93
C ILE A 749 2.75 -14.74 30.69
N SER A 750 2.54 -14.82 32.00
CA SER A 750 3.18 -15.88 32.79
C SER A 750 2.60 -17.26 32.44
N SER A 751 3.45 -18.28 32.45
CA SER A 751 3.03 -19.65 32.16
C SER A 751 1.92 -20.15 33.09
N LEU A 752 2.01 -19.82 34.38
CA LEU A 752 0.99 -20.17 35.37
C LEU A 752 -0.35 -19.51 35.05
N GLU A 753 -0.33 -18.22 34.69
CA GLU A 753 -1.54 -17.50 34.30
C GLU A 753 -2.16 -18.11 33.03
N MET A 754 -1.36 -18.50 32.04
CA MET A 754 -1.86 -19.17 30.83
C MET A 754 -2.52 -20.52 31.18
N LEU A 755 -1.87 -21.36 31.99
CA LEU A 755 -2.42 -22.65 32.42
C LEU A 755 -3.73 -22.48 33.22
N GLN A 756 -3.79 -21.46 34.09
CA GLN A 756 -5.01 -21.10 34.80
C GLN A 756 -6.13 -20.62 33.86
N LYS A 757 -5.81 -19.80 32.84
CA LYS A 757 -6.79 -19.37 31.82
C LYS A 757 -7.34 -20.57 31.05
N ILE A 758 -6.48 -21.49 30.62
CA ILE A 758 -6.87 -22.72 29.92
C ILE A 758 -7.80 -23.56 30.80
N ALA A 759 -7.43 -23.84 32.05
CA ALA A 759 -8.23 -24.64 32.98
C ALA A 759 -9.58 -23.97 33.31
N ASN A 760 -9.59 -22.64 33.53
CA ASN A 760 -10.79 -21.89 33.88
C ASN A 760 -11.84 -21.91 32.75
N ALA A 761 -11.43 -21.95 31.48
CA ALA A 761 -12.35 -22.14 30.37
C ALA A 761 -13.16 -23.45 30.50
N GLY A 762 -12.53 -24.51 31.00
CA GLY A 762 -13.17 -25.79 31.33
C GLY A 762 -13.79 -25.83 32.72
N LYS A 763 -14.07 -24.66 33.35
CA LYS A 763 -14.61 -24.56 34.71
C LYS A 763 -13.80 -25.39 35.73
N SER A 764 -12.49 -25.42 35.51
CA SER A 764 -11.50 -26.20 36.23
C SER A 764 -10.40 -25.27 36.77
N TYR A 765 -9.55 -25.79 37.62
CA TYR A 765 -8.41 -25.08 38.18
C TYR A 765 -7.12 -25.88 37.92
N PHE A 766 -6.03 -25.15 37.77
CA PHE A 766 -4.70 -25.74 37.64
C PHE A 766 -4.11 -26.02 39.03
N LEU A 767 -3.45 -27.17 39.20
CA LEU A 767 -2.78 -27.54 40.45
C LEU A 767 -1.49 -28.32 40.17
N LEU A 768 -0.59 -28.36 41.16
CA LEU A 768 0.56 -29.26 41.16
C LEU A 768 0.27 -30.40 42.13
N SER A 769 0.32 -31.64 41.65
CA SER A 769 0.07 -32.85 42.42
C SER A 769 1.24 -33.81 42.22
N ASP A 770 1.89 -34.22 43.30
CA ASP A 770 3.02 -35.16 43.29
C ASP A 770 4.15 -34.81 42.29
N GLY A 771 4.38 -33.51 42.09
CA GLY A 771 5.38 -33.00 41.15
C GLY A 771 4.92 -33.00 39.68
N LEU A 772 3.67 -33.37 39.41
CA LEU A 772 3.01 -33.30 38.10
C LEU A 772 2.12 -32.05 38.01
N ALA A 773 2.07 -31.47 36.81
CA ALA A 773 1.13 -30.42 36.45
C ALA A 773 -0.22 -31.05 36.09
N SER A 774 -1.21 -30.83 36.96
CA SER A 774 -2.53 -31.45 36.89
C SER A 774 -3.65 -30.41 36.94
N VAL A 775 -4.88 -30.88 36.88
CA VAL A 775 -6.10 -30.08 36.81
C VAL A 775 -7.20 -30.70 37.66
N GLY A 776 -7.94 -29.86 38.35
CA GLY A 776 -9.12 -30.27 39.10
C GLY A 776 -10.37 -29.60 38.56
N ARG A 777 -11.46 -30.35 38.45
CA ARG A 777 -12.74 -29.77 38.04
C ARG A 777 -13.36 -29.03 39.22
N GLU A 778 -13.95 -27.86 38.99
CA GLU A 778 -14.80 -27.23 40.00
C GLU A 778 -16.28 -27.59 39.76
N GLY A 779 -17.02 -28.01 40.78
CA GLY A 779 -18.43 -28.37 40.63
C GLY A 779 -18.97 -29.15 41.83
N VAL A 780 -20.15 -29.75 41.65
CA VAL A 780 -20.71 -30.66 42.64
C VAL A 780 -19.84 -31.92 42.73
N LYS A 781 -19.22 -32.15 43.89
CA LYS A 781 -18.33 -33.29 44.16
C LYS A 781 -18.79 -34.03 45.41
N ASN A 782 -18.50 -35.33 45.46
CA ASN A 782 -18.55 -36.09 46.71
C ASN A 782 -17.43 -35.61 47.65
N TRP A 783 -17.61 -35.80 48.97
CA TRP A 783 -16.50 -35.56 49.90
C TRP A 783 -15.45 -36.65 49.70
N SER A 784 -14.19 -36.22 49.72
CA SER A 784 -13.01 -37.08 49.53
C SER A 784 -12.53 -37.63 50.86
N GLY A 785 -12.63 -36.85 51.93
CA GLY A 785 -12.25 -37.28 53.27
C GLY A 785 -12.82 -36.41 54.37
N ILE A 786 -12.31 -36.61 55.58
CA ILE A 786 -12.73 -35.95 56.80
C ILE A 786 -11.52 -35.59 57.66
N ILE A 787 -11.59 -34.45 58.35
CA ILE A 787 -10.65 -34.07 59.41
C ILE A 787 -11.47 -33.88 60.68
N SER A 788 -11.15 -34.69 61.68
CA SER A 788 -11.82 -34.68 62.97
C SER A 788 -10.88 -34.18 64.07
N PRO A 789 -11.38 -33.95 65.30
CA PRO A 789 -10.54 -33.56 66.43
C PRO A 789 -9.37 -34.51 66.71
N HIS A 790 -9.45 -35.79 66.30
CA HIS A 790 -8.36 -36.75 66.42
C HIS A 790 -7.19 -36.50 65.46
N GLU A 791 -7.41 -35.79 64.34
CA GLU A 791 -6.35 -35.38 63.42
C GLU A 791 -5.78 -33.99 63.73
N MET A 792 -6.55 -33.17 64.44
CA MET A 792 -6.25 -31.75 64.65
C MET A 792 -5.22 -31.57 65.78
N THR A 793 -4.13 -30.86 65.49
CA THR A 793 -3.14 -30.41 66.48
C THR A 793 -3.52 -29.06 67.11
N GLU A 794 -4.45 -28.33 66.47
CA GLU A 794 -5.00 -27.05 66.94
C GLU A 794 -6.53 -27.02 66.78
N GLU A 795 -7.23 -26.28 67.63
CA GLU A 795 -8.68 -26.16 67.55
C GLU A 795 -9.15 -25.63 66.19
N LEU A 796 -10.24 -26.20 65.67
CA LEU A 796 -10.87 -25.73 64.43
C LEU A 796 -11.41 -24.31 64.62
N GLN A 797 -10.84 -23.35 63.89
CA GLN A 797 -11.31 -21.98 63.85
C GLN A 797 -12.21 -21.78 62.65
N THR A 798 -13.42 -21.28 62.89
CA THR A 798 -14.36 -20.90 61.83
C THR A 798 -14.55 -19.39 61.84
N THR A 799 -14.23 -18.77 60.70
CA THR A 799 -14.49 -17.35 60.45
C THR A 799 -15.80 -17.20 59.69
N PHE A 800 -16.61 -16.21 60.06
CA PHE A 800 -17.85 -15.87 59.37
C PHE A 800 -17.79 -14.42 58.87
N SER A 801 -18.07 -14.24 57.58
CA SER A 801 -18.21 -12.92 56.97
C SER A 801 -19.69 -12.56 56.85
N ALA A 802 -20.14 -11.57 57.61
CA ALA A 802 -21.51 -11.07 57.53
C ALA A 802 -21.75 -10.32 56.20
N PRO A 803 -22.95 -10.45 55.59
CA PRO A 803 -23.28 -9.69 54.39
C PRO A 803 -23.11 -8.18 54.61
N SER A 804 -22.39 -7.52 53.71
CA SER A 804 -22.09 -6.09 53.73
C SER A 804 -22.58 -5.40 52.46
N ALA A 805 -22.81 -4.08 52.52
CA ALA A 805 -23.08 -3.26 51.34
C ALA A 805 -21.87 -3.18 50.38
N ASP A 806 -20.68 -3.54 50.86
CA ASP A 806 -19.46 -3.62 50.06
C ASP A 806 -19.29 -4.95 49.31
N ASP A 807 -20.17 -5.93 49.54
CA ASP A 807 -20.12 -7.20 48.81
C ASP A 807 -20.63 -7.02 47.38
N TYR A 808 -20.08 -7.80 46.46
CA TYR A 808 -20.64 -7.88 45.10
C TYR A 808 -21.96 -8.64 45.12
N ASP A 809 -23.00 -8.01 44.60
CA ASP A 809 -24.34 -8.58 44.43
C ASP A 809 -24.72 -8.74 42.95
N GLY A 810 -23.78 -8.46 42.04
CA GLY A 810 -23.83 -8.79 40.62
C GLY A 810 -22.44 -8.97 40.02
N VAL A 811 -22.35 -9.66 38.88
CA VAL A 811 -21.11 -9.81 38.10
C VAL A 811 -21.39 -9.52 36.63
N ASP A 812 -20.58 -8.69 35.99
CA ASP A 812 -20.61 -8.39 34.56
C ASP A 812 -19.41 -9.03 33.89
N VAL A 813 -19.68 -10.07 33.09
CA VAL A 813 -18.64 -10.83 32.41
C VAL A 813 -18.47 -10.29 30.99
N THR A 814 -17.32 -9.68 30.73
CA THR A 814 -16.94 -9.21 29.41
C THR A 814 -16.15 -10.31 28.71
N TYR A 815 -16.61 -10.72 27.52
CA TYR A 815 -16.04 -11.79 26.71
C TYR A 815 -16.09 -11.42 25.23
N ILE A 816 -15.43 -12.19 24.38
CA ILE A 816 -15.47 -12.01 22.93
C ILE A 816 -16.42 -13.02 22.34
N ASN A 817 -17.47 -12.57 21.66
CA ASN A 817 -18.45 -13.48 21.07
C ASN A 817 -17.88 -14.16 19.82
N GLY A 818 -17.89 -15.50 19.78
CA GLY A 818 -17.30 -16.29 18.68
C GLY A 818 -17.99 -16.19 17.33
N THR A 819 -19.18 -15.57 17.27
CA THR A 819 -19.94 -15.32 16.04
C THR A 819 -19.71 -13.89 15.54
N THR A 820 -19.86 -12.89 16.41
CA THR A 820 -19.75 -11.47 16.05
C THR A 820 -18.31 -10.96 16.07
N TRP A 821 -17.43 -11.61 16.83
CA TRP A 821 -16.06 -11.18 17.16
C TRP A 821 -16.01 -9.78 17.78
N ALA A 822 -17.10 -9.39 18.43
CA ALA A 822 -17.20 -8.18 19.22
C ALA A 822 -17.04 -8.52 20.70
N GLU A 823 -16.52 -7.55 21.44
CA GLU A 823 -16.57 -7.58 22.90
C GLU A 823 -18.02 -7.38 23.34
N GLU A 824 -18.53 -8.32 24.12
CA GLU A 824 -19.89 -8.31 24.64
C GLU A 824 -19.86 -8.56 26.15
N THR A 825 -20.85 -8.02 26.86
CA THR A 825 -20.96 -8.19 28.33
C THR A 825 -22.22 -8.96 28.67
N VAL A 826 -22.06 -10.01 29.48
CA VAL A 826 -23.14 -10.80 30.06
C VAL A 826 -23.35 -10.38 31.51
N GLN A 827 -24.59 -9.99 31.83
CA GLN A 827 -24.98 -9.62 33.18
C GLN A 827 -25.41 -10.86 33.98
N CYS A 828 -24.63 -11.21 34.99
CA CYS A 828 -24.94 -12.29 35.94
C CYS A 828 -25.69 -11.70 37.13
N ARG A 829 -26.96 -12.10 37.29
CA ARG A 829 -27.92 -11.59 38.29
C ARG A 829 -28.76 -12.73 38.83
N THR A 830 -29.22 -12.63 40.08
CA THR A 830 -30.24 -13.53 40.62
C THR A 830 -31.64 -12.96 40.37
N PRO A 831 -32.69 -13.81 40.24
CA PRO A 831 -34.06 -13.34 39.94
C PRO A 831 -34.62 -12.35 40.96
N ASP A 832 -34.17 -12.43 42.21
CA ASP A 832 -34.56 -11.59 43.33
C ASP A 832 -33.79 -10.26 43.41
N ASN A 833 -32.67 -10.12 42.69
CA ASN A 833 -31.85 -8.90 42.63
C ASN A 833 -31.45 -8.53 41.19
N PRO A 834 -32.40 -8.06 40.36
CA PRO A 834 -32.10 -7.68 38.97
C PRO A 834 -31.21 -6.42 38.85
N THR A 835 -31.25 -5.53 39.85
CA THR A 835 -30.52 -4.25 39.87
C THR A 835 -29.53 -4.21 41.03
N PRO A 836 -28.36 -4.85 40.90
CA PRO A 836 -27.37 -4.96 41.96
C PRO A 836 -26.79 -3.59 42.32
N ARG A 837 -26.42 -3.44 43.59
CA ARG A 837 -25.80 -2.22 44.12
C ARG A 837 -24.32 -2.13 43.76
N LYS A 838 -23.62 -3.26 43.73
CA LYS A 838 -22.18 -3.36 43.45
C LYS A 838 -21.91 -4.52 42.51
N VAL A 839 -21.33 -4.20 41.36
CA VAL A 839 -21.10 -5.15 40.29
C VAL A 839 -19.60 -5.38 40.09
N GLU A 840 -19.18 -6.65 40.12
CA GLU A 840 -17.82 -7.02 39.69
C GLU A 840 -17.74 -6.90 38.16
N LYS A 841 -16.74 -6.17 37.63
CA LYS A 841 -16.43 -6.21 36.20
C LYS A 841 -15.35 -7.27 35.97
N TYR A 842 -15.72 -8.37 35.34
CA TYR A 842 -14.83 -9.51 35.13
C TYR A 842 -14.58 -9.72 33.63
N THR A 843 -13.32 -9.75 33.21
CA THR A 843 -12.94 -10.10 31.82
C THR A 843 -12.64 -11.59 31.75
N LEU A 844 -13.34 -12.29 30.86
CA LEU A 844 -13.20 -13.72 30.65
C LEU A 844 -12.58 -13.99 29.27
N ASP A 845 -11.28 -14.29 29.29
CA ASP A 845 -10.54 -14.70 28.10
C ASP A 845 -10.72 -16.20 27.81
N GLY A 846 -10.66 -16.58 26.53
CA GLY A 846 -10.65 -17.98 26.12
C GLY A 846 -12.02 -18.65 25.97
N VAL A 847 -13.11 -17.98 26.36
CA VAL A 847 -14.48 -18.49 26.25
C VAL A 847 -15.29 -17.61 25.31
N LEU A 848 -15.70 -18.16 24.17
CA LEU A 848 -16.39 -17.40 23.11
C LEU A 848 -17.92 -17.57 23.10
N ASP A 849 -18.44 -18.41 23.99
CA ASP A 849 -19.86 -18.75 24.06
C ASP A 849 -20.55 -17.96 25.19
N GLN A 850 -21.70 -17.37 24.86
CA GLN A 850 -22.45 -16.48 25.75
C GLN A 850 -22.96 -17.21 27.00
N ASP A 851 -23.50 -18.41 26.83
CA ASP A 851 -24.04 -19.20 27.94
C ASP A 851 -22.93 -19.67 28.87
N ARG A 852 -21.78 -20.05 28.32
CA ARG A 852 -20.60 -20.42 29.12
C ARG A 852 -20.06 -19.24 29.91
N ALA A 853 -19.97 -18.04 29.31
CA ALA A 853 -19.58 -16.83 30.02
C ALA A 853 -20.57 -16.54 31.18
N TYR A 854 -21.87 -16.66 30.94
CA TYR A 854 -22.91 -16.54 31.97
C TYR A 854 -22.72 -17.54 33.12
N ARG A 855 -22.55 -18.83 32.81
CA ARG A 855 -22.37 -19.90 33.81
C ARG A 855 -21.18 -19.64 34.73
N ILE A 856 -20.04 -19.24 34.17
CA ILE A 856 -18.82 -18.91 34.94
C ILE A 856 -19.05 -17.68 35.82
N GLY A 857 -19.70 -16.63 35.29
CA GLY A 857 -20.05 -15.44 36.07
C GLY A 857 -21.05 -15.73 37.19
N MET A 858 -22.06 -16.57 36.94
CA MET A 858 -23.03 -16.98 37.96
C MET A 858 -22.35 -17.78 39.08
N ARG A 859 -21.38 -18.65 38.80
CA ARG A 859 -20.59 -19.31 39.86
C ARG A 859 -19.90 -18.31 40.77
N ARG A 860 -19.26 -17.28 40.19
CA ARG A 860 -18.60 -16.20 40.96
C ARG A 860 -19.62 -15.46 41.83
N LEU A 861 -20.76 -15.07 41.25
CA LEU A 861 -21.84 -14.40 41.97
C LEU A 861 -22.36 -15.26 43.14
N MET A 862 -22.64 -16.54 42.89
CA MET A 862 -23.15 -17.45 43.92
C MET A 862 -22.16 -17.64 45.07
N LYS A 863 -20.84 -17.61 44.81
CA LYS A 863 -19.82 -17.59 45.88
C LYS A 863 -19.85 -16.28 46.66
N TYR A 864 -19.92 -15.11 46.01
CA TYR A 864 -20.04 -13.83 46.74
C TYR A 864 -21.27 -13.76 47.63
N LEU A 865 -22.40 -14.32 47.17
CA LEU A 865 -23.64 -14.32 47.95
C LEU A 865 -23.57 -15.31 49.13
N HIS A 866 -23.08 -16.53 48.90
CA HIS A 866 -23.30 -17.65 49.81
C HIS A 866 -22.05 -18.23 50.48
N GLN A 867 -20.84 -18.00 49.97
CA GLN A 867 -19.60 -18.54 50.57
C GLN A 867 -19.13 -17.62 51.70
N ARG A 868 -19.69 -17.83 52.91
CA ARG A 868 -19.51 -16.93 54.05
C ARG A 868 -18.67 -17.50 55.19
N LEU A 869 -18.33 -18.78 55.14
CA LEU A 869 -17.51 -19.45 56.15
C LEU A 869 -16.12 -19.77 55.60
N GLY A 870 -15.10 -19.49 56.41
CA GLY A 870 -13.73 -19.97 56.23
C GLY A 870 -13.32 -20.79 57.44
N HIS A 871 -12.52 -21.83 57.23
CA HIS A 871 -12.09 -22.77 58.25
C HIS A 871 -10.57 -22.88 58.26
N THR A 872 -9.97 -22.81 59.44
CA THR A 872 -8.53 -22.99 59.63
C THR A 872 -8.25 -23.90 60.82
N THR A 873 -7.29 -24.79 60.68
CA THR A 873 -6.80 -25.69 61.74
C THR A 873 -5.40 -26.17 61.35
N SER A 874 -4.77 -26.99 62.18
CA SER A 874 -3.49 -27.63 61.89
C SER A 874 -3.63 -29.13 62.17
N THR A 875 -2.94 -29.96 61.39
CA THR A 875 -2.84 -31.41 61.59
C THR A 875 -1.36 -31.81 61.62
N GLU A 876 -1.04 -33.07 61.89
CA GLU A 876 0.31 -33.59 61.64
C GLU A 876 0.58 -33.71 60.12
N LEU A 877 0.92 -34.90 59.61
CA LEU A 877 1.09 -35.15 58.17
C LEU A 877 -0.20 -35.65 57.49
N ASP A 878 -1.27 -35.83 58.26
CA ASP A 878 -2.56 -36.38 57.81
C ASP A 878 -3.21 -35.58 56.67
N ALA A 879 -3.00 -34.26 56.62
CA ALA A 879 -3.59 -33.42 55.57
C ALA A 879 -2.97 -33.64 54.19
N LEU A 880 -1.76 -34.20 54.10
CA LEU A 880 -1.01 -34.32 52.83
C LEU A 880 -1.62 -35.34 51.86
N VAL A 881 -2.60 -36.14 52.31
CA VAL A 881 -3.37 -37.04 51.43
C VAL A 881 -4.42 -36.30 50.60
N TYR A 882 -4.69 -35.02 50.90
CA TYR A 882 -5.65 -34.18 50.20
C TYR A 882 -4.97 -33.16 49.29
N GLN A 883 -5.73 -32.64 48.33
CA GLN A 883 -5.24 -31.66 47.37
C GLN A 883 -6.11 -30.39 47.35
N PHE A 884 -5.57 -29.34 46.71
CA PHE A 884 -6.33 -28.13 46.45
C PHE A 884 -7.64 -28.43 45.72
N GLY A 885 -8.75 -27.88 46.22
CA GLY A 885 -10.06 -28.06 45.61
C GLY A 885 -10.78 -29.39 45.92
N ASP A 886 -10.20 -30.24 46.78
CA ASP A 886 -10.90 -31.40 47.33
C ASP A 886 -11.98 -30.97 48.31
N ARG A 887 -13.14 -31.63 48.22
CA ARG A 887 -14.21 -31.46 49.20
C ARG A 887 -13.90 -32.34 50.40
N VAL A 888 -13.84 -31.77 51.60
CA VAL A 888 -13.68 -32.50 52.85
C VAL A 888 -14.72 -32.09 53.88
N LEU A 889 -14.95 -32.99 54.83
CA LEU A 889 -15.77 -32.72 56.00
C LEU A 889 -14.85 -32.29 57.15
N LEU A 890 -15.19 -31.20 57.83
CA LEU A 890 -14.54 -30.80 59.06
C LEU A 890 -15.51 -31.01 60.22
N THR A 891 -15.05 -31.61 61.30
CA THR A 891 -15.85 -31.84 62.50
C THR A 891 -15.16 -31.29 63.73
N ASP A 892 -15.96 -30.95 64.72
CA ASP A 892 -15.52 -30.61 66.07
C ASP A 892 -16.36 -31.40 67.08
N ASP A 893 -15.93 -31.45 68.34
CA ASP A 893 -16.68 -32.06 69.44
C ASP A 893 -17.31 -30.98 70.35
N ILE A 894 -17.64 -29.80 69.81
CA ILE A 894 -18.28 -28.73 70.58
C ILE A 894 -19.71 -29.17 70.95
N PRO A 895 -20.10 -29.11 72.24
CA PRO A 895 -21.46 -29.43 72.67
C PRO A 895 -22.48 -28.56 71.93
N GLY A 896 -23.23 -29.19 71.01
CA GLY A 896 -24.22 -28.51 70.16
C GLY A 896 -24.16 -28.90 68.68
N ASN A 897 -22.98 -29.22 68.15
CA ASN A 897 -22.82 -29.67 66.75
C ASN A 897 -23.24 -31.13 66.53
N LYS A 898 -23.44 -31.89 67.62
CA LYS A 898 -23.95 -33.28 67.61
C LYS A 898 -23.04 -34.23 66.81
N THR A 899 -21.76 -34.13 67.09
CA THR A 899 -20.66 -34.96 66.59
C THR A 899 -19.90 -35.54 67.76
N VAL A 900 -19.44 -36.77 67.60
CA VAL A 900 -18.46 -37.44 68.48
C VAL A 900 -17.44 -38.09 67.57
N SER A 901 -16.20 -37.60 67.58
CA SER A 901 -15.09 -38.29 66.94
C SER A 901 -14.56 -39.41 67.84
N SER A 902 -14.19 -40.54 67.23
CA SER A 902 -13.69 -41.70 67.95
C SER A 902 -12.74 -42.57 67.14
N LEU A 903 -11.92 -43.38 67.81
CA LEU A 903 -11.05 -44.38 67.19
C LEU A 903 -11.73 -45.75 67.17
N VAL A 904 -11.68 -46.46 66.05
CA VAL A 904 -12.10 -47.86 65.96
C VAL A 904 -10.98 -48.75 66.49
N VAL A 905 -11.23 -49.47 67.58
CA VAL A 905 -10.23 -50.34 68.24
C VAL A 905 -10.48 -51.83 68.04
N ASP A 906 -11.71 -52.21 67.67
CA ASP A 906 -12.05 -53.57 67.30
C ASP A 906 -13.21 -53.56 66.28
N MET A 907 -13.25 -54.58 65.43
CA MET A 907 -14.26 -54.74 64.40
C MET A 907 -14.61 -56.22 64.21
N THR A 908 -15.90 -56.54 64.19
CA THR A 908 -16.38 -57.89 63.85
C THR A 908 -17.49 -57.82 62.82
N THR A 909 -17.38 -58.62 61.75
CA THR A 909 -18.40 -58.74 60.71
C THR A 909 -19.10 -60.09 60.80
N ASP A 910 -20.42 -60.07 60.95
CA ASP A 910 -21.29 -61.25 60.93
C ASP A 910 -22.65 -60.92 60.32
N GLY A 911 -23.26 -61.86 59.59
CA GLY A 911 -24.62 -61.72 59.07
C GLY A 911 -24.86 -60.53 58.12
N GLY A 912 -23.81 -60.04 57.44
CA GLY A 912 -23.89 -58.85 56.56
C GLY A 912 -23.87 -57.50 57.29
N GLN A 913 -23.50 -57.51 58.56
CA GLN A 913 -23.38 -56.34 59.42
C GLN A 913 -21.98 -56.30 60.02
N THR A 914 -21.43 -55.09 60.20
CA THR A 914 -20.15 -54.86 60.86
C THR A 914 -20.38 -54.09 62.15
N THR A 915 -19.94 -54.66 63.27
CA THR A 915 -19.97 -54.02 64.59
C THR A 915 -18.59 -53.44 64.88
N PHE A 916 -18.55 -52.16 65.23
CA PHE A 916 -17.34 -51.44 65.62
C PHE A 916 -17.35 -51.19 67.13
N LEU A 917 -16.19 -51.43 67.77
CA LEU A 917 -15.89 -50.98 69.13
C LEU A 917 -15.08 -49.69 69.04
N VAL A 918 -15.52 -48.64 69.73
CA VAL A 918 -14.91 -47.31 69.67
C VAL A 918 -14.41 -46.81 71.04
N THR A 919 -13.56 -45.80 71.04
CA THR A 919 -12.93 -45.25 72.26
C THR A 919 -13.84 -44.32 73.09
N GLU A 920 -14.75 -43.57 72.46
CA GLU A 920 -15.61 -42.56 73.08
C GLU A 920 -17.07 -43.07 73.22
N PRO A 921 -17.80 -42.67 74.28
CA PRO A 921 -19.19 -43.02 74.43
C PRO A 921 -20.07 -42.29 73.39
N LEU A 922 -20.91 -43.05 72.69
CA LEU A 922 -21.79 -42.56 71.63
C LEU A 922 -23.07 -41.93 72.19
N ASP A 923 -23.39 -40.71 71.75
CA ASP A 923 -24.61 -40.02 72.17
C ASP A 923 -25.82 -40.36 71.29
N TRP A 924 -26.53 -41.42 71.68
CA TRP A 924 -27.76 -41.87 71.01
C TRP A 924 -28.96 -40.93 71.16
N SER A 925 -28.83 -39.78 71.84
CA SER A 925 -29.85 -38.73 71.83
C SER A 925 -29.90 -37.94 70.52
N PHE A 926 -28.88 -38.10 69.65
CA PHE A 926 -28.85 -37.46 68.35
C PHE A 926 -30.04 -37.86 67.48
N GLU A 927 -30.54 -36.90 66.70
CA GLU A 927 -31.66 -37.16 65.81
C GLU A 927 -31.22 -38.01 64.63
N ASN A 928 -31.81 -39.21 64.52
CA ASN A 928 -31.54 -40.18 63.46
C ASN A 928 -30.01 -40.39 63.28
N PRO A 929 -29.33 -41.01 64.26
CA PRO A 929 -27.87 -41.10 64.32
C PRO A 929 -27.25 -41.82 63.12
N ARG A 930 -26.06 -41.38 62.75
CA ARG A 930 -25.27 -41.86 61.62
C ARG A 930 -23.80 -41.99 62.02
N ALA A 931 -23.05 -42.73 61.22
CA ALA A 931 -21.61 -42.83 61.36
C ALA A 931 -20.93 -42.51 60.02
N ILE A 932 -19.77 -41.87 60.07
CA ILE A 932 -18.86 -41.71 58.93
C ILE A 932 -17.53 -42.31 59.36
N LEU A 933 -16.97 -43.18 58.52
CA LEU A 933 -15.66 -43.78 58.76
C LEU A 933 -14.62 -43.06 57.91
N ARG A 934 -13.60 -42.51 58.54
CA ARG A 934 -12.33 -42.13 57.89
C ARG A 934 -11.48 -43.39 57.80
N TYR A 935 -11.21 -43.83 56.58
CA TYR A 935 -10.29 -44.92 56.30
C TYR A 935 -8.84 -44.48 56.53
N GLN A 936 -7.95 -45.46 56.66
CA GLN A 936 -6.52 -45.24 56.97
C GLN A 936 -5.76 -44.54 55.83
N ASN A 937 -6.33 -44.49 54.62
CA ASN A 937 -5.81 -43.71 53.49
C ASN A 937 -6.35 -42.26 53.44
N GLY A 938 -7.06 -41.82 54.47
CA GLY A 938 -7.69 -40.50 54.56
C GLY A 938 -9.05 -40.37 53.85
N SER A 939 -9.44 -41.32 53.02
CA SER A 939 -10.76 -41.29 52.37
C SER A 939 -11.89 -41.47 53.38
N ALA A 940 -13.08 -40.98 53.07
CA ALA A 940 -14.25 -41.11 53.95
C ALA A 940 -15.37 -41.94 53.33
N SER A 941 -16.05 -42.73 54.17
CA SER A 941 -17.24 -43.49 53.78
C SER A 941 -18.41 -42.55 53.44
N ALA A 942 -19.44 -43.11 52.80
CA ALA A 942 -20.76 -42.49 52.79
C ALA A 942 -21.34 -42.41 54.22
N LEU A 943 -22.44 -41.68 54.39
CA LEU A 943 -23.14 -41.57 55.67
C LEU A 943 -23.82 -42.90 56.02
N LEU A 944 -23.26 -43.64 56.99
CA LEU A 944 -23.68 -44.99 57.38
C LEU A 944 -24.84 -44.93 58.37
N VAL A 945 -25.79 -45.85 58.22
CA VAL A 945 -26.89 -46.04 59.18
C VAL A 945 -26.36 -46.81 60.38
N ALA A 946 -26.28 -46.15 61.54
CA ALA A 946 -25.81 -46.74 62.78
C ALA A 946 -26.97 -47.35 63.59
N THR A 947 -26.77 -48.57 64.09
CA THR A 947 -27.69 -49.26 65.01
C THR A 947 -27.03 -49.42 66.36
N ARG A 948 -27.75 -49.09 67.45
CA ARG A 948 -27.23 -49.20 68.81
C ARG A 948 -27.01 -50.64 69.24
N VAL A 949 -25.79 -50.94 69.68
CA VAL A 949 -25.44 -52.19 70.38
C VAL A 949 -25.12 -51.90 71.84
N GLY A 950 -24.29 -50.87 72.08
CA GLY A 950 -23.88 -50.43 73.40
C GLY A 950 -23.58 -48.93 73.43
N ASP A 951 -22.97 -48.49 74.52
CA ASP A 951 -22.54 -47.09 74.67
C ASP A 951 -21.22 -46.83 73.93
N TYR A 952 -20.39 -47.86 73.69
CA TYR A 952 -19.13 -47.82 72.93
C TYR A 952 -19.17 -48.70 71.67
N GLU A 953 -20.35 -49.21 71.32
CA GLU A 953 -20.52 -50.18 70.23
C GLU A 953 -21.69 -49.79 69.33
N LEU A 954 -21.43 -49.82 68.03
CA LEU A 954 -22.45 -49.59 67.00
C LEU A 954 -22.29 -50.58 65.85
N THR A 955 -23.40 -50.90 65.20
CA THR A 955 -23.42 -51.76 64.02
C THR A 955 -23.87 -50.97 62.79
N VAL A 956 -23.19 -51.20 61.65
CA VAL A 956 -23.56 -50.68 60.33
C VAL A 956 -23.64 -51.80 59.29
N PRO A 957 -24.34 -51.59 58.15
CA PRO A 957 -24.28 -52.50 57.00
C PRO A 957 -22.84 -52.71 56.54
N TRP A 958 -22.44 -53.97 56.35
CA TRP A 958 -21.11 -54.30 55.84
C TRP A 958 -20.88 -53.66 54.46
N GLN A 959 -19.67 -53.16 54.25
CA GLN A 959 -19.17 -52.65 52.99
C GLN A 959 -17.88 -53.37 52.63
N PRO A 960 -17.61 -53.66 51.35
CA PRO A 960 -16.37 -54.31 50.93
C PRO A 960 -15.10 -53.59 51.42
N ALA A 961 -15.13 -52.25 51.50
CA ALA A 961 -14.02 -51.44 51.98
C ALA A 961 -13.66 -51.67 53.46
N PHE A 962 -14.52 -52.32 54.24
CA PHE A 962 -14.20 -52.66 55.62
C PHE A 962 -13.22 -53.84 55.71
N ASP A 963 -13.18 -54.71 54.70
CA ASP A 963 -12.27 -55.87 54.69
C ASP A 963 -10.79 -55.44 54.54
N ASP A 964 -10.55 -54.20 54.08
CA ASP A 964 -9.22 -53.62 53.90
C ASP A 964 -8.69 -52.89 55.16
N ILE A 965 -9.48 -52.82 56.24
CA ILE A 965 -9.09 -52.13 57.49
C ILE A 965 -8.09 -52.99 58.27
N LEU A 966 -6.96 -52.38 58.64
CA LEU A 966 -5.90 -53.04 59.41
C LEU A 966 -5.88 -52.54 60.85
N LEU A 967 -6.37 -53.33 61.81
CA LEU A 967 -6.36 -52.97 63.24
C LEU A 967 -5.17 -53.53 64.03
N ASP A 968 -4.52 -54.58 63.52
CA ASP A 968 -3.45 -55.31 64.24
C ASP A 968 -2.02 -54.82 63.90
N ASP A 969 -1.87 -53.76 63.11
CA ASP A 969 -0.56 -53.21 62.73
C ASP A 969 -0.22 -51.96 63.57
N PRO A 970 0.81 -52.01 64.45
CA PRO A 970 1.19 -50.87 65.29
C PRO A 970 1.79 -49.69 64.51
N CYS A 971 2.12 -49.87 63.23
CA CYS A 971 2.62 -48.80 62.36
C CYS A 971 1.50 -48.09 61.58
N ILE A 972 0.25 -48.54 61.69
CA ILE A 972 -0.91 -47.94 61.03
C ILE A 972 -1.89 -47.46 62.09
N GLU A 973 -2.30 -46.21 61.98
CA GLU A 973 -3.27 -45.65 62.92
C GLU A 973 -4.66 -46.27 62.72
N PRO A 974 -5.47 -46.41 63.78
CA PRO A 974 -6.83 -46.91 63.65
C PRO A 974 -7.69 -45.98 62.78
N PRO A 975 -8.72 -46.51 62.11
CA PRO A 975 -9.75 -45.69 61.45
C PRO A 975 -10.44 -44.76 62.44
N ARG A 976 -10.88 -43.60 61.96
CA ARG A 976 -11.68 -42.67 62.77
C ARG A 976 -13.14 -42.84 62.46
N LEU A 977 -13.96 -43.03 63.48
CA LEU A 977 -15.40 -43.08 63.37
C LEU A 977 -16.00 -41.79 63.93
N ILE A 978 -16.71 -41.07 63.08
CA ILE A 978 -17.43 -39.86 63.44
C ILE A 978 -18.90 -40.26 63.59
N PHE A 979 -19.38 -40.26 64.83
CA PHE A 979 -20.78 -40.47 65.13
C PHE A 979 -21.51 -39.13 65.12
N CYS A 980 -22.55 -39.00 64.31
CA CYS A 980 -23.20 -37.72 64.08
C CYS A 980 -24.71 -37.82 63.88
N SER A 981 -25.40 -36.69 63.93
CA SER A 981 -26.81 -36.62 63.51
C SER A 981 -26.93 -36.66 61.97
N SER A 982 -28.05 -37.17 61.46
CA SER A 982 -28.35 -37.12 60.03
C SER A 982 -28.68 -35.70 59.52
N MET A 983 -29.05 -34.79 60.42
CA MET A 983 -29.22 -33.38 60.12
C MET A 983 -27.90 -32.65 60.39
N ARG A 984 -27.22 -32.29 59.29
CA ARG A 984 -25.99 -31.47 59.15
C ARG A 984 -25.28 -31.12 60.47
N SER A 985 -24.38 -32.02 60.88
CA SER A 985 -23.57 -31.92 62.11
C SER A 985 -22.08 -31.64 61.85
N TYR A 986 -21.72 -31.38 60.60
CA TYR A 986 -20.34 -31.22 60.13
C TYR A 986 -20.26 -30.09 59.12
N TYR A 987 -19.06 -29.52 58.95
CA TYR A 987 -18.81 -28.44 57.99
C TYR A 987 -18.33 -29.01 56.66
N ASP A 988 -19.11 -28.80 55.61
CA ASP A 988 -18.65 -29.05 54.24
C ASP A 988 -17.65 -27.96 53.83
N ALA A 989 -16.43 -28.36 53.49
CA ALA A 989 -15.39 -27.44 53.06
C ALA A 989 -14.69 -27.89 51.76
N ILE A 990 -14.14 -26.94 51.01
CA ILE A 990 -13.16 -27.15 49.95
C ILE A 990 -11.80 -26.70 50.46
N PHE A 991 -10.76 -27.52 50.28
CA PHE A 991 -9.39 -27.14 50.55
C PHE A 991 -8.92 -25.98 49.68
N ASP A 992 -8.31 -24.98 50.32
CA ASP A 992 -7.75 -23.80 49.68
C ASP A 992 -6.22 -23.80 49.76
N GLU A 993 -5.66 -24.18 50.92
CA GLU A 993 -4.21 -24.25 51.12
C GLU A 993 -3.86 -25.32 52.16
N ILE A 994 -2.77 -26.03 51.89
CA ILE A 994 -2.11 -26.94 52.83
C ILE A 994 -0.67 -26.42 52.99
N GLY A 995 -0.35 -25.93 54.18
CA GLY A 995 0.94 -25.36 54.51
C GLY A 995 2.05 -26.41 54.48
N SER A 996 3.27 -25.97 54.14
CA SER A 996 4.43 -26.86 54.13
C SER A 996 4.79 -27.31 55.55
N PRO A 997 5.02 -28.62 55.81
CA PRO A 997 5.33 -29.13 57.13
C PRO A 997 6.77 -28.81 57.52
N SER A 998 7.01 -27.58 58.00
CA SER A 998 8.35 -27.16 58.43
C SER A 998 8.76 -27.72 59.80
N ASP A 999 7.79 -28.12 60.61
CA ASP A 999 7.97 -28.64 61.98
C ASP A 999 7.22 -29.97 62.22
N GLY A 1000 6.75 -30.62 61.16
CA GLY A 1000 5.93 -31.85 61.25
C GLY A 1000 4.42 -31.61 61.36
N THR A 1001 3.97 -30.35 61.36
CA THR A 1001 2.55 -30.00 61.31
C THR A 1001 2.18 -29.31 59.99
N CYS A 1002 0.98 -29.59 59.48
CA CYS A 1002 0.42 -28.95 58.30
C CYS A 1002 -0.71 -28.01 58.69
N ALA A 1003 -0.48 -26.69 58.54
CA ALA A 1003 -1.55 -25.70 58.64
C ALA A 1003 -2.52 -25.85 57.46
N ILE A 1004 -3.81 -25.77 57.73
CA ILE A 1004 -4.87 -25.97 56.74
C ILE A 1004 -5.72 -24.72 56.66
N THR A 1005 -6.02 -24.30 55.43
CA THR A 1005 -7.09 -23.34 55.13
C THR A 1005 -8.09 -23.97 54.18
N ALA A 1006 -9.37 -23.88 54.53
CA ALA A 1006 -10.47 -24.37 53.72
C ALA A 1006 -11.62 -23.35 53.71
N ARG A 1007 -12.41 -23.35 52.63
CA ARG A 1007 -13.59 -22.48 52.48
C ARG A 1007 -14.85 -23.30 52.44
N GLN A 1008 -15.97 -22.71 52.83
CA GLN A 1008 -17.27 -23.37 52.77
C GLN A 1008 -17.52 -24.00 51.39
N TYR A 1009 -17.98 -25.25 51.38
CA TYR A 1009 -18.54 -25.91 50.21
C TYR A 1009 -20.07 -25.89 50.27
N SER A 1010 -20.71 -25.62 49.14
CA SER A 1010 -22.15 -25.73 48.98
C SER A 1010 -22.49 -25.96 47.52
N GLU A 1011 -23.43 -26.87 47.26
CA GLU A 1011 -23.92 -27.14 45.90
C GLU A 1011 -24.61 -25.92 45.27
N ILE A 1012 -25.09 -24.98 46.11
CA ILE A 1012 -25.73 -23.75 45.65
C ILE A 1012 -24.80 -22.90 44.76
N PHE A 1013 -23.48 -23.02 44.90
CA PHE A 1013 -22.52 -22.31 44.07
C PHE A 1013 -22.60 -22.70 42.59
N TYR A 1014 -23.08 -23.91 42.32
CA TYR A 1014 -23.09 -24.55 41.00
C TYR A 1014 -24.49 -24.62 40.39
N GLN A 1015 -25.49 -24.01 41.03
CA GLN A 1015 -26.90 -24.15 40.62
C GLN A 1015 -27.18 -23.68 39.17
N TYR A 1016 -26.34 -22.79 38.63
CA TYR A 1016 -26.46 -22.24 37.28
C TYR A 1016 -25.56 -22.92 36.23
N ASP A 1017 -24.90 -24.03 36.54
CA ASP A 1017 -23.92 -24.67 35.65
C ASP A 1017 -24.49 -25.15 34.30
N ASN A 1018 -25.82 -25.35 34.26
CA ASN A 1018 -26.58 -25.77 33.09
C ASN A 1018 -27.55 -24.67 32.58
N ALA A 1019 -27.42 -23.44 33.08
CA ALA A 1019 -28.31 -22.34 32.72
C ALA A 1019 -28.01 -21.76 31.33
N THR A 1020 -29.02 -21.17 30.70
CA THR A 1020 -28.93 -20.42 29.44
C THR A 1020 -29.09 -18.93 29.75
N TYR A 1021 -28.35 -18.09 29.05
CA TYR A 1021 -28.46 -16.65 29.23
C TYR A 1021 -29.74 -16.12 28.58
N LEU A 1022 -30.58 -15.45 29.37
CA LEU A 1022 -31.89 -14.96 28.94
C LEU A 1022 -31.86 -13.52 28.39
N GLY A 1023 -30.68 -12.90 28.29
CA GLY A 1023 -30.49 -11.52 27.88
C GLY A 1023 -30.31 -10.55 29.06
N ASN A 1024 -29.97 -9.29 28.74
CA ASN A 1024 -29.82 -8.24 29.75
C ASN A 1024 -31.17 -7.93 30.39
N VAL A 1025 -31.19 -7.78 31.71
CA VAL A 1025 -32.39 -7.32 32.42
C VAL A 1025 -32.51 -5.82 32.20
N ALA A 1026 -33.69 -5.36 31.78
CA ALA A 1026 -33.96 -3.97 31.38
C ALA A 1026 -33.89 -2.98 32.56
#